data_AF-A0A6N4E7L9-F1
#
_entry.id   AF-A0A6N4E7L9-F1
#
_cell.length_a   1.000
_cell.length_b   1.000
_cell.length_c   1.000
_cell.angle_alpha   90.00
_cell.angle_beta   90.00
_cell.angle_gamma   90.00
#
_symmetry.space_group_name_H-M   'P 1'
#
loop_
_entity.id
_entity.type
_entity.pdbx_description
1 polymer ?
#
loop_
_entity_poly.entity_id
_entity_poly.type
_entity_poly.pdbx_seq_one_letter_code
_entity_poly.pdbx_strand_id
1 'polypeptide(L)'
;MVSVITRVPAEDALDRQAILAWVDGLAGRRDAGEQRRLADACKLAIEVHREGRERTGESTLRHALAVAEILDDMGLDWETLVAAILHDVVAHETVSLDQIETRFGAAVARMVKDMARIGSLAGVRTGEDRAGMAGHTENLRRMLLSIADDIRVLLIVLAERLHEMRLLKNLSREFQVREARETQELYAPLANRLGIWQIKWELEDLCLRYLEPDAYKEIASALDGRRADRERFISDVMSLLRGKFDAIGLQARISGRPKHIFSIWKKMRRKAVQIDQIFDLRAVRVLVDSVADCYAALGVVHGLWRHIPGEFDDYIATPKANMYRSIHTAVVGPEEKPLEVQIRTHDMHDHAELGVAAHWRYKESGGREDPAFQRRIAQMRNWLEMKEEPVEREEGGDDFRGELEARQIYVLTPQGKVVELPKGATAVDFAYAIHSSVGDRCRGARVNGRIAPLTQPLESGQSVEIITVKEGGPSRDWLSPHHGYIKTSRARARVRHWFKQQDFAEHLQQGRASLEKEITRLGVHKPDLERAARRFNMKRVDDLLAAIGRGELSPIQIAGMGERSEPGGGAEQPPIPPRRRAHHRKRAGGRGEVVVEGVDDLMTHMARCCKPVPNDRIVGFITRGRGVTVHRRDCKMIKALREPDQGRLVDVVWADAVASGGGYPVDVRVFASDRKGLLRDISAILANEEVDVQGVHTQTDRKADRAAMRFTIEVESMRQLSRVLEKIAQLPEVLDVRRQV
;
A
#
# COMPACT_ATOMS: atom_id res chain seq x y z
N MET A 1 -17.84 -11.14 34.89
CA MET A 1 -18.62 -10.35 33.90
C MET A 1 -18.27 -8.88 34.07
N VAL A 2 -17.77 -8.19 33.03
CA VAL A 2 -17.66 -6.72 33.06
C VAL A 2 -19.09 -6.19 33.06
N SER A 3 -19.55 -5.61 34.16
CA SER A 3 -20.86 -4.94 34.15
C SER A 3 -20.70 -3.66 33.36
N VAL A 4 -21.38 -3.55 32.23
CA VAL A 4 -21.49 -2.29 31.50
C VAL A 4 -22.42 -1.41 32.34
N ILE A 5 -21.86 -0.42 33.03
CA ILE A 5 -22.65 0.62 33.68
C ILE A 5 -23.03 1.57 32.56
N THR A 6 -24.30 1.60 32.20
CA THR A 6 -24.85 2.58 31.24
C THR A 6 -25.82 3.48 31.98
N ARG A 7 -25.74 4.79 31.72
CA ARG A 7 -26.70 5.79 32.21
C ARG A 7 -27.77 6.06 31.16
N VAL A 8 -27.65 5.49 29.96
CA VAL A 8 -28.76 5.44 29.00
C VAL A 8 -29.88 4.60 29.64
N PRO A 9 -31.13 5.12 29.68
CA PRO A 9 -32.28 4.41 30.25
C PRO A 9 -32.38 3.00 29.71
N ALA A 10 -32.68 1.97 30.52
CA ALA A 10 -32.58 0.56 30.07
C ALA A 10 -33.65 0.12 29.05
N GLU A 11 -34.72 0.89 28.88
CA GLU A 11 -35.83 0.57 27.98
C GLU A 11 -35.51 0.90 26.51
N ASP A 12 -36.02 0.07 25.60
CA ASP A 12 -35.77 0.16 24.14
C ASP A 12 -36.55 1.31 23.49
N ALA A 13 -37.70 1.65 24.07
CA ALA A 13 -38.55 2.77 23.69
C ALA A 13 -38.15 4.00 24.52
N LEU A 14 -37.15 4.73 24.05
CA LEU A 14 -36.78 5.99 24.68
C LEU A 14 -37.85 7.03 24.40
N ASP A 15 -38.62 7.37 25.42
CA ASP A 15 -39.52 8.51 25.35
C ASP A 15 -38.75 9.84 25.51
N ARG A 16 -39.42 10.94 25.18
CA ARG A 16 -38.85 12.29 25.27
C ARG A 16 -38.36 12.62 26.69
N GLN A 17 -38.97 12.03 27.71
CA GLN A 17 -38.68 12.30 29.11
C GLN A 17 -37.39 11.60 29.58
N ALA A 18 -37.17 10.37 29.13
CA ALA A 18 -35.97 9.58 29.41
C ALA A 18 -34.71 10.22 28.77
N ILE A 19 -34.87 10.83 27.60
CA ILE A 19 -33.79 11.55 26.91
C ILE A 19 -33.48 12.88 27.60
N LEU A 20 -34.50 13.62 28.03
CA LEU A 20 -34.29 14.83 28.84
C LEU A 20 -33.59 14.49 30.16
N ALA A 21 -33.97 13.40 30.82
CA ALA A 21 -33.30 12.93 32.02
C ALA A 21 -31.83 12.53 31.78
N TRP A 22 -31.51 11.97 30.61
CA TRP A 22 -30.13 11.71 30.22
C TRP A 22 -29.34 13.01 30.03
N VAL A 23 -29.90 14.00 29.32
CA VAL A 23 -29.28 15.32 29.13
C VAL A 23 -29.09 16.02 30.48
N ASP A 24 -30.08 15.98 31.37
CA ASP A 24 -29.99 16.52 32.73
C ASP A 24 -28.96 15.75 33.57
N GLY A 25 -28.77 14.46 33.33
CA GLY A 25 -27.71 13.64 33.94
C GLY A 25 -26.29 14.02 33.51
N LEU A 26 -26.14 14.83 32.45
CA LEU A 26 -24.87 15.47 32.07
C LEU A 26 -24.62 16.78 32.85
N ALA A 27 -25.60 17.27 33.61
CA ALA A 27 -25.47 18.47 34.42
C ALA A 27 -24.34 18.32 35.46
N GLY A 28 -23.43 19.29 35.48
CA GLY A 28 -22.25 19.31 36.36
C GLY A 28 -20.96 18.79 35.74
N ARG A 29 -21.02 18.05 34.61
CA ARG A 29 -19.83 17.68 33.81
C ARG A 29 -19.58 18.62 32.62
N ARG A 30 -20.63 19.29 32.15
CA ARG A 30 -20.61 20.16 30.98
C ARG A 30 -21.23 21.52 31.28
N ASP A 31 -20.87 22.52 30.49
CA ASP A 31 -21.43 23.86 30.64
C ASP A 31 -22.90 23.94 30.15
N ALA A 32 -23.61 24.99 30.55
CA ALA A 32 -25.02 25.17 30.22
C ALA A 32 -25.27 25.49 28.72
N GLY A 33 -24.26 25.91 27.97
CA GLY A 33 -24.32 26.12 26.53
C GLY A 33 -24.21 24.79 25.77
N GLU A 34 -23.25 23.94 26.14
CA GLU A 34 -23.05 22.60 25.60
C GLU A 34 -24.28 21.71 25.83
N GLN A 35 -24.83 21.73 27.05
CA GLN A 35 -26.05 20.98 27.38
C GLN A 35 -27.22 21.38 26.48
N ARG A 36 -27.38 22.68 26.18
CA ARG A 36 -28.42 23.16 25.26
C ARG A 36 -28.22 22.62 23.84
N ARG A 37 -26.99 22.61 23.33
CA ARG A 37 -26.68 22.06 22.01
C ARG A 37 -26.96 20.56 21.93
N LEU A 38 -26.60 19.81 22.98
CA LEU A 38 -26.91 18.38 23.07
C LEU A 38 -28.42 18.12 23.15
N ALA A 39 -29.16 18.92 23.93
CA ALA A 39 -30.61 18.85 24.00
C ALA A 39 -31.26 19.08 22.62
N ASP A 40 -30.75 20.06 21.86
CA ASP A 40 -31.27 20.38 20.52
C ASP A 40 -30.92 19.30 19.50
N ALA A 41 -29.75 18.68 19.58
CA ALA A 41 -29.39 17.50 18.78
C ALA A 41 -30.30 16.31 19.07
N CYS A 42 -30.57 16.02 20.35
CA CYS A 42 -31.49 14.98 20.77
C CYS A 42 -32.92 15.21 20.25
N LYS A 43 -33.42 16.46 20.29
CA LYS A 43 -34.74 16.80 19.72
C LYS A 43 -34.80 16.48 18.23
N LEU A 44 -33.77 16.84 17.47
CA LEU A 44 -33.69 16.56 16.04
C LEU A 44 -33.62 15.04 15.77
N ALA A 45 -32.82 14.31 16.54
CA ALA A 45 -32.73 12.85 16.43
C ALA A 45 -34.07 12.15 16.75
N ILE A 46 -34.84 12.64 17.73
CA ILE A 46 -36.19 12.15 18.04
C ILE A 46 -37.16 12.38 16.88
N GLU A 47 -37.07 13.52 16.19
CA GLU A 47 -37.94 13.83 15.05
C GLU A 47 -37.72 12.86 13.88
N VAL A 48 -36.48 12.43 13.68
CA VAL A 48 -36.08 11.58 12.54
C VAL A 48 -36.18 10.08 12.86
N HIS A 49 -35.68 9.63 14.01
CA HIS A 49 -35.59 8.19 14.35
C HIS A 49 -36.84 7.62 15.04
N ARG A 50 -38.05 8.09 14.68
CA ARG A 50 -39.31 7.68 15.35
C ARG A 50 -39.59 6.17 15.31
N GLU A 51 -39.14 5.47 14.27
CA GLU A 51 -39.46 4.05 14.04
C GLU A 51 -38.23 3.19 13.64
N GLY A 52 -37.03 3.78 13.61
CA GLY A 52 -35.80 3.11 13.18
C GLY A 52 -35.27 2.10 14.21
N ARG A 53 -34.88 0.92 13.75
CA ARG A 53 -34.20 -0.11 14.56
C ARG A 53 -32.89 -0.53 13.92
N GLU A 54 -31.89 -0.71 14.76
CA GLU A 54 -30.62 -1.30 14.38
C GLU A 54 -30.75 -2.80 14.12
N ARG A 55 -29.76 -3.34 13.41
CA ARG A 55 -29.67 -4.80 13.19
C ARG A 55 -29.54 -5.60 14.48
N THR A 56 -29.00 -4.97 15.54
CA THR A 56 -28.91 -5.53 16.90
C THR A 56 -30.27 -5.64 17.59
N GLY A 57 -31.30 -4.98 17.05
CA GLY A 57 -32.66 -4.95 17.56
C GLY A 57 -33.00 -3.71 18.38
N GLU A 58 -32.01 -2.92 18.83
CA GLU A 58 -32.25 -1.69 19.58
C GLU A 58 -32.78 -0.55 18.70
N SER A 59 -33.40 0.49 19.28
CA SER A 59 -33.77 1.68 18.52
C SER A 59 -32.53 2.48 18.09
N THR A 60 -32.54 3.05 16.88
CA THR A 60 -31.43 3.86 16.35
C THR A 60 -31.11 5.06 17.26
N LEU A 61 -32.12 5.61 17.92
CA LEU A 61 -31.96 6.67 18.91
C LEU A 61 -31.20 6.21 20.16
N ARG A 62 -31.53 5.00 20.67
CA ARG A 62 -30.81 4.41 21.80
C ARG A 62 -29.36 4.14 21.44
N HIS A 63 -29.13 3.61 20.25
CA HIS A 63 -27.79 3.38 19.72
C HIS A 63 -26.96 4.67 19.72
N ALA A 64 -27.48 5.74 19.11
CA ALA A 64 -26.79 7.02 19.02
C ALA A 64 -26.46 7.62 20.40
N LEU A 65 -27.38 7.52 21.37
CA LEU A 65 -27.13 7.99 22.74
C LEU A 65 -26.11 7.12 23.49
N ALA A 66 -26.08 5.81 23.27
CA ALA A 66 -25.09 4.93 23.88
C ALA A 66 -23.69 5.21 23.32
N VAL A 67 -23.58 5.48 22.02
CA VAL A 67 -22.32 5.93 21.40
C VAL A 67 -21.88 7.27 21.97
N ALA A 68 -22.79 8.24 22.10
CA ALA A 68 -22.50 9.52 22.73
C ALA A 68 -22.07 9.35 24.20
N GLU A 69 -22.68 8.44 24.96
CA GLU A 69 -22.27 8.15 26.34
C GLU A 69 -20.82 7.61 26.42
N ILE A 70 -20.43 6.69 25.53
CA ILE A 70 -19.05 6.17 25.47
C ILE A 70 -18.07 7.32 25.22
N LEU A 71 -18.41 8.25 24.32
CA LEU A 71 -17.59 9.40 23.97
C LEU A 71 -17.55 10.45 25.10
N ASP A 72 -18.65 10.62 25.86
CA ASP A 72 -18.71 11.50 27.04
C ASP A 72 -17.82 10.97 28.16
N ASP A 73 -17.81 9.65 28.40
CA ASP A 73 -16.93 9.01 29.38
C ASP A 73 -15.44 9.16 29.04
N MET A 74 -15.12 9.31 27.74
CA MET A 74 -13.77 9.64 27.27
C MET A 74 -13.45 11.14 27.38
N GLY A 75 -14.44 11.97 27.71
CA GLY A 75 -14.30 13.42 27.89
C GLY A 75 -14.12 14.20 26.58
N LEU A 76 -14.76 13.78 25.49
CA LEU A 76 -14.70 14.49 24.20
C LEU A 76 -15.55 15.77 24.18
N ASP A 77 -15.34 16.63 23.18
CA ASP A 77 -16.05 17.91 23.04
C ASP A 77 -17.53 17.72 22.68
N TRP A 78 -18.34 18.74 22.93
CA TRP A 78 -19.76 18.71 22.59
C TRP A 78 -20.00 18.55 21.08
N GLU A 79 -19.08 19.01 20.23
CA GLU A 79 -19.16 18.83 18.77
C GLU A 79 -19.13 17.35 18.37
N THR A 80 -18.21 16.57 18.97
CA THR A 80 -18.13 15.11 18.72
C THR A 80 -19.38 14.40 19.19
N LEU A 81 -19.89 14.78 20.37
CA LEU A 81 -21.12 14.19 20.92
C LEU A 81 -22.34 14.47 20.06
N VAL A 82 -22.51 15.73 19.61
CA VAL A 82 -23.59 16.10 18.69
C VAL A 82 -23.46 15.33 17.38
N ALA A 83 -22.24 15.22 16.82
CA ALA A 83 -22.02 14.44 15.61
C ALA A 83 -22.36 12.95 15.81
N ALA A 84 -22.05 12.37 16.97
CA ALA A 84 -22.43 11.00 17.32
C ALA A 84 -23.95 10.83 17.47
N ILE A 85 -24.65 11.80 18.03
CA ILE A 85 -26.12 11.77 18.13
C ILE A 85 -26.78 11.87 16.74
N LEU A 86 -26.18 12.63 15.83
CA LEU A 86 -26.74 12.95 14.52
C LEU A 86 -26.19 12.11 13.35
N HIS A 87 -25.31 11.12 13.62
CA HIS A 87 -24.53 10.45 12.59
C HIS A 87 -25.39 9.74 11.52
N ASP A 88 -26.57 9.23 11.90
CA ASP A 88 -27.47 8.50 11.01
C ASP A 88 -28.71 9.31 10.57
N VAL A 89 -28.79 10.59 10.94
CA VAL A 89 -29.93 11.47 10.63
C VAL A 89 -29.97 11.86 9.15
N VAL A 90 -28.80 11.93 8.50
CA VAL A 90 -28.65 12.33 7.08
C VAL A 90 -28.96 11.17 6.13
N ALA A 91 -28.78 9.92 6.56
CA ALA A 91 -29.05 8.74 5.73
C ALA A 91 -30.54 8.60 5.36
N HIS A 92 -31.44 9.18 6.17
CA HIS A 92 -32.88 9.16 5.95
C HIS A 92 -33.41 10.30 5.06
N GLU A 93 -32.53 11.11 4.43
CA GLU A 93 -32.86 12.27 3.57
C GLU A 93 -33.80 13.31 4.20
N THR A 94 -34.06 13.23 5.51
CA THR A 94 -35.04 14.05 6.22
C THR A 94 -34.46 15.39 6.67
N VAL A 95 -33.13 15.46 6.80
CA VAL A 95 -32.37 16.64 7.23
C VAL A 95 -31.18 16.82 6.29
N SER A 96 -31.00 18.04 5.79
CA SER A 96 -29.87 18.41 4.93
C SER A 96 -28.62 18.76 5.74
N LEU A 97 -27.44 18.55 5.16
CA LEU A 97 -26.16 18.95 5.77
C LEU A 97 -26.09 20.46 6.04
N ASP A 98 -26.70 21.29 5.19
CA ASP A 98 -26.76 22.75 5.37
C ASP A 98 -27.56 23.16 6.61
N GLN A 99 -28.62 22.42 6.94
CA GLN A 99 -29.38 22.62 8.18
C GLN A 99 -28.56 22.27 9.41
N ILE A 100 -27.76 21.20 9.35
CA ILE A 100 -26.85 20.80 10.43
C ILE A 100 -25.76 21.86 10.61
N GLU A 101 -25.17 22.35 9.51
CA GLU A 101 -24.14 23.39 9.53
C GLU A 101 -24.67 24.70 10.12
N THR A 102 -25.90 25.10 9.76
CA THR A 102 -26.52 26.32 10.28
C THR A 102 -26.83 26.23 11.79
N ARG A 103 -27.24 25.05 12.28
CA ARG A 103 -27.65 24.86 13.68
C ARG A 103 -26.48 24.55 14.62
N PHE A 104 -25.52 23.75 14.17
CA PHE A 104 -24.46 23.19 15.00
C PHE A 104 -23.04 23.54 14.51
N GLY A 105 -22.90 24.17 13.35
CA GLY A 105 -21.63 24.62 12.80
C GLY A 105 -20.99 23.66 11.79
N ALA A 106 -20.00 24.17 11.07
CA ALA A 106 -19.33 23.47 9.97
C ALA A 106 -18.56 22.21 10.43
N ALA A 107 -18.01 22.21 11.64
CA ALA A 107 -17.27 21.07 12.19
C ALA A 107 -18.19 19.85 12.37
N VAL A 108 -19.36 20.04 12.98
CA VAL A 108 -20.37 18.98 13.16
C VAL A 108 -20.88 18.48 11.82
N ALA A 109 -21.24 19.38 10.90
CA ALA A 109 -21.73 19.00 9.58
C ALA A 109 -20.72 18.16 8.79
N ARG A 110 -19.42 18.50 8.88
CA ARG A 110 -18.35 17.71 8.27
C ARG A 110 -18.24 16.32 8.88
N MET A 111 -18.25 16.20 10.21
CA MET A 111 -18.19 14.90 10.89
C MET A 111 -19.39 14.02 10.55
N VAL A 112 -20.62 14.57 10.55
CA VAL A 112 -21.84 13.84 10.17
C VAL A 112 -21.78 13.39 8.71
N LYS A 113 -21.31 14.25 7.80
CA LYS A 113 -21.11 13.88 6.39
C LYS A 113 -20.12 12.72 6.23
N ASP A 114 -19.00 12.78 6.95
CA ASP A 114 -17.97 11.75 6.90
C ASP A 114 -18.50 10.43 7.48
N MET A 115 -19.27 10.47 8.58
CA MET A 115 -19.97 9.29 9.15
C MET A 115 -21.00 8.69 8.19
N ALA A 116 -21.85 9.50 7.57
CA ALA A 116 -22.85 9.01 6.59
C ALA A 116 -22.19 8.33 5.38
N ARG A 117 -21.01 8.83 4.97
CA ARG A 117 -20.18 8.15 3.97
C ARG A 117 -19.79 6.75 4.47
N ILE A 118 -19.35 6.61 5.73
CA ILE A 118 -18.97 5.33 6.34
C ILE A 118 -20.14 4.36 6.34
N GLY A 119 -21.30 4.80 6.84
CA GLY A 119 -22.52 4.00 6.87
C GLY A 119 -22.95 3.51 5.48
N SER A 120 -22.97 4.40 4.48
CA SER A 120 -23.36 4.02 3.10
C SER A 120 -22.42 2.98 2.47
N LEU A 121 -21.10 3.10 2.66
CA LEU A 121 -20.13 2.16 2.07
C LEU A 121 -19.99 0.86 2.86
N ALA A 122 -20.17 0.90 4.19
CA ALA A 122 -20.31 -0.30 5.01
C ALA A 122 -21.64 -1.03 4.75
N GLY A 123 -22.69 -0.28 4.41
CA GLY A 123 -24.05 -0.74 4.11
C GLY A 123 -24.28 -1.29 2.70
N VAL A 124 -23.38 -1.08 1.74
CA VAL A 124 -23.38 -1.72 0.38
C VAL A 124 -22.99 -3.22 0.48
N ARG A 125 -23.65 -3.93 1.39
CA ARG A 125 -23.47 -5.35 1.73
C ARG A 125 -24.70 -6.20 1.41
N THR A 126 -25.68 -5.70 0.64
CA THR A 126 -26.92 -6.43 0.30
C THR A 126 -26.93 -7.09 -1.08
N GLY A 127 -25.82 -7.08 -1.83
CA GLY A 127 -25.71 -7.75 -3.14
C GLY A 127 -24.48 -8.65 -3.23
N GLU A 128 -24.72 -9.97 -3.24
CA GLU A 128 -24.01 -11.13 -3.84
C GLU A 128 -22.53 -11.10 -4.29
N ASP A 129 -21.68 -10.17 -3.88
CA ASP A 129 -20.28 -10.19 -4.30
C ASP A 129 -19.42 -11.07 -3.38
N ARG A 130 -19.08 -12.24 -3.93
CA ARG A 130 -18.02 -13.19 -3.50
C ARG A 130 -16.60 -12.60 -3.53
N ALA A 131 -16.44 -11.29 -3.33
CA ALA A 131 -15.14 -10.67 -3.07
C ALA A 131 -14.87 -10.80 -1.56
N GLY A 132 -14.02 -11.75 -1.18
CA GLY A 132 -13.84 -12.19 0.20
C GLY A 132 -13.56 -11.10 1.24
N MET A 133 -13.71 -11.45 2.53
CA MET A 133 -13.49 -10.61 3.72
C MET A 133 -12.27 -9.68 3.63
N ALA A 134 -11.16 -10.14 3.03
CA ALA A 134 -9.94 -9.34 2.84
C ALA A 134 -10.16 -8.07 1.99
N GLY A 135 -10.99 -8.14 0.95
CA GLY A 135 -11.35 -6.97 0.13
C GLY A 135 -12.24 -5.97 0.86
N HIS A 136 -13.07 -6.46 1.79
CA HIS A 136 -13.92 -5.62 2.62
C HIS A 136 -13.09 -4.82 3.64
N THR A 137 -12.16 -5.46 4.34
CA THR A 137 -11.27 -4.80 5.30
C THR A 137 -10.40 -3.74 4.61
N GLU A 138 -9.93 -4.02 3.38
CA GLU A 138 -9.16 -3.06 2.58
C GLU A 138 -9.99 -1.86 2.12
N ASN A 139 -11.24 -2.07 1.69
CA ASN A 139 -12.15 -0.98 1.33
C ASN A 139 -12.47 -0.10 2.54
N LEU A 140 -12.67 -0.72 3.71
CA LEU A 140 -12.90 0.00 4.95
C LEU A 140 -11.64 0.76 5.42
N ARG A 141 -10.43 0.21 5.27
CA ARG A 141 -9.17 0.93 5.51
C ARG A 141 -9.02 2.15 4.60
N ARG A 142 -9.24 1.99 3.30
CA ARG A 142 -9.21 3.09 2.31
C ARG A 142 -10.24 4.17 2.61
N MET A 143 -11.39 3.77 3.12
CA MET A 143 -12.42 4.68 3.59
C MET A 143 -11.97 5.46 4.82
N LEU A 144 -11.51 4.77 5.86
CA LEU A 144 -11.03 5.40 7.09
C LEU A 144 -9.87 6.37 6.81
N LEU A 145 -9.04 6.08 5.80
CA LEU A 145 -8.02 7.01 5.30
C LEU A 145 -8.58 8.30 4.74
N SER A 146 -9.65 8.21 3.94
CA SER A 146 -10.25 9.38 3.30
C SER A 146 -10.89 10.36 4.31
N ILE A 147 -11.09 9.90 5.55
CA ILE A 147 -11.74 10.62 6.65
C ILE A 147 -10.74 10.93 7.78
N ALA A 148 -9.50 10.44 7.67
CA ALA A 148 -8.45 10.58 8.69
C ALA A 148 -7.99 12.03 8.94
N ASP A 149 -8.59 13.03 8.27
CA ASP A 149 -8.39 14.45 8.51
C ASP A 149 -9.00 14.93 9.82
N ASP A 150 -10.10 14.31 10.29
CA ASP A 150 -10.65 14.56 11.62
C ASP A 150 -10.67 13.27 12.44
N ILE A 151 -9.80 13.21 13.45
CA ILE A 151 -9.67 12.05 14.32
C ILE A 151 -10.94 11.79 15.13
N ARG A 152 -11.76 12.81 15.38
CA ARG A 152 -13.01 12.69 16.15
C ARG A 152 -13.97 11.72 15.46
N VAL A 153 -13.99 11.71 14.13
CA VAL A 153 -14.80 10.75 13.35
C VAL A 153 -14.35 9.31 13.63
N LEU A 154 -13.05 9.05 13.70
CA LEU A 154 -12.53 7.72 14.04
C LEU A 154 -12.87 7.30 15.48
N LEU A 155 -12.94 8.26 16.41
CA LEU A 155 -13.37 7.99 17.79
C LEU A 155 -14.85 7.59 17.82
N ILE A 156 -15.71 8.28 17.06
CA ILE A 156 -17.13 7.93 16.92
C ILE A 156 -17.26 6.50 16.36
N VAL A 157 -16.57 6.17 15.27
CA VAL A 157 -16.56 4.83 14.66
C VAL A 157 -16.12 3.73 15.64
N LEU A 158 -15.11 4.01 16.48
CA LEU A 158 -14.64 3.05 17.48
C LEU A 158 -15.65 2.87 18.62
N ALA A 159 -16.31 3.95 19.05
CA ALA A 159 -17.35 3.89 20.08
C ALA A 159 -18.60 3.16 19.58
N GLU A 160 -19.02 3.42 18.34
CA GLU A 160 -20.07 2.71 17.62
C GLU A 160 -19.78 1.21 17.58
N ARG A 161 -18.60 0.82 17.08
CA ARG A 161 -18.19 -0.59 17.01
C ARG A 161 -18.17 -1.25 18.38
N LEU A 162 -17.70 -0.55 19.41
CA LEU A 162 -17.69 -1.09 20.77
C LEU A 162 -19.10 -1.35 21.29
N HIS A 163 -20.03 -0.42 21.07
CA HIS A 163 -21.43 -0.59 21.46
C HIS A 163 -22.08 -1.76 20.73
N GLU A 164 -21.88 -1.89 19.41
CA GLU A 164 -22.35 -3.04 18.64
C GLU A 164 -21.80 -4.38 19.20
N MET A 165 -20.50 -4.45 19.47
CA MET A 165 -19.83 -5.65 19.99
C MET A 165 -20.41 -6.07 21.37
N ARG A 166 -20.87 -5.12 22.19
CA ARG A 166 -21.55 -5.41 23.47
C ARG A 166 -22.92 -6.06 23.26
N LEU A 167 -23.60 -5.78 22.14
CA LEU A 167 -24.95 -6.23 21.83
C LEU A 167 -25.02 -7.48 20.93
N LEU A 168 -23.90 -7.91 20.35
CA LEU A 168 -23.81 -9.07 19.43
C LEU A 168 -24.39 -10.38 19.96
N LYS A 169 -24.56 -10.54 21.28
CA LYS A 169 -24.98 -11.80 21.94
C LYS A 169 -26.27 -12.41 21.39
N ASN A 170 -27.19 -11.60 20.87
CA ASN A 170 -28.53 -12.03 20.43
C ASN A 170 -28.61 -12.32 18.92
N LEU A 171 -27.53 -12.10 18.17
CA LEU A 171 -27.48 -12.29 16.71
C LEU A 171 -27.01 -13.70 16.32
N SER A 172 -27.15 -14.04 15.05
CA SER A 172 -26.71 -15.35 14.54
C SER A 172 -25.20 -15.55 14.74
N ARG A 173 -24.78 -16.81 14.95
CA ARG A 173 -23.37 -17.15 15.18
C ARG A 173 -22.47 -16.71 14.03
N GLU A 174 -22.95 -16.82 12.79
CA GLU A 174 -22.22 -16.38 11.61
C GLU A 174 -21.94 -14.86 11.65
N PHE A 175 -22.97 -14.08 12.00
CA PHE A 175 -22.85 -12.63 12.17
C PHE A 175 -21.87 -12.28 13.28
N GLN A 176 -22.00 -12.91 14.46
CA GLN A 176 -21.10 -12.71 15.60
C GLN A 176 -19.63 -12.94 15.23
N VAL A 177 -19.33 -14.05 14.56
CA VAL A 177 -17.95 -14.40 14.18
C VAL A 177 -17.43 -13.41 13.14
N ARG A 178 -18.26 -12.99 12.17
CA ARG A 178 -17.86 -12.01 11.16
C ARG A 178 -17.49 -10.67 11.78
N GLU A 179 -18.39 -10.09 12.58
CA GLU A 179 -18.14 -8.80 13.23
C GLU A 179 -16.96 -8.87 14.21
N ALA A 180 -16.81 -9.99 14.95
CA ALA A 180 -15.67 -10.18 15.84
C ALA A 180 -14.33 -10.31 15.10
N ARG A 181 -14.29 -10.95 13.93
CA ARG A 181 -13.09 -10.99 13.07
C ARG A 181 -12.75 -9.60 12.54
N GLU A 182 -13.73 -8.90 11.99
CA GLU A 182 -13.54 -7.53 11.48
C GLU A 182 -13.02 -6.60 12.59
N THR A 183 -13.59 -6.70 13.79
CA THR A 183 -13.16 -5.98 14.99
C THR A 183 -11.72 -6.31 15.38
N GLN A 184 -11.34 -7.59 15.37
CA GLN A 184 -9.99 -8.03 15.73
C GLN A 184 -8.93 -7.59 14.70
N GLU A 185 -9.27 -7.61 13.41
CA GLU A 185 -8.34 -7.30 12.31
C GLU A 185 -8.19 -5.80 12.03
N LEU A 186 -9.21 -5.00 12.37
CA LEU A 186 -9.24 -3.57 12.05
C LEU A 186 -9.39 -2.67 13.28
N TYR A 187 -10.49 -2.79 14.01
CA TYR A 187 -10.89 -1.80 15.02
C TYR A 187 -10.04 -1.87 16.30
N ALA A 188 -9.72 -3.07 16.81
CA ALA A 188 -8.84 -3.22 17.97
C ALA A 188 -7.39 -2.74 17.69
N PRO A 189 -6.76 -3.08 16.54
CA PRO A 189 -5.49 -2.48 16.14
C PRO A 189 -5.54 -0.95 15.98
N LEU A 190 -6.63 -0.42 15.42
CA LEU A 190 -6.85 1.02 15.28
C LEU A 190 -6.91 1.71 16.65
N ALA A 191 -7.70 1.19 17.59
CA ALA A 191 -7.76 1.69 18.97
C ALA A 191 -6.39 1.66 19.66
N ASN A 192 -5.61 0.59 19.45
CA ASN A 192 -4.25 0.47 19.98
C ASN A 192 -3.30 1.55 19.44
N ARG A 193 -3.35 1.83 18.13
CA ARG A 193 -2.52 2.85 17.47
C ARG A 193 -2.89 4.26 17.92
N LEU A 194 -4.18 4.52 18.13
CA LEU A 194 -4.70 5.76 18.72
C LEU A 194 -4.40 5.89 20.22
N GLY A 195 -3.90 4.83 20.85
CA GLY A 195 -3.57 4.80 22.28
C GLY A 195 -4.80 4.72 23.19
N ILE A 196 -5.98 4.42 22.65
CA ILE A 196 -7.24 4.35 23.41
C ILE A 196 -7.35 2.95 23.99
N TRP A 197 -6.63 2.75 25.10
CA TRP A 197 -6.48 1.42 25.68
C TRP A 197 -7.81 0.87 26.19
N GLN A 198 -8.68 1.74 26.75
CA GLN A 198 -9.99 1.33 27.27
C GLN A 198 -10.85 0.63 26.21
N ILE A 199 -11.02 1.25 25.04
CA ILE A 199 -11.77 0.65 23.93
C ILE A 199 -11.06 -0.62 23.44
N LYS A 200 -9.73 -0.55 23.26
CA LYS A 200 -8.95 -1.66 22.72
C LYS A 200 -9.16 -2.95 23.50
N TRP A 201 -8.95 -2.95 24.82
CA TRP A 201 -9.00 -4.19 25.60
C TRP A 201 -10.42 -4.76 25.63
N GLU A 202 -11.44 -3.90 25.66
CA GLU A 202 -12.83 -4.34 25.70
C GLU A 202 -13.24 -4.97 24.38
N LEU A 203 -12.84 -4.37 23.25
CA LEU A 203 -12.99 -4.98 21.93
C LEU A 203 -12.26 -6.33 21.85
N GLU A 204 -11.03 -6.42 22.34
CA GLU A 204 -10.25 -7.68 22.33
C GLU A 204 -10.91 -8.80 23.15
N ASP A 205 -11.42 -8.49 24.35
CA ASP A 205 -12.13 -9.46 25.20
C ASP A 205 -13.46 -9.91 24.55
N LEU A 206 -14.20 -8.97 23.95
CA LEU A 206 -15.44 -9.28 23.21
C LEU A 206 -15.14 -10.11 21.95
N CYS A 207 -14.08 -9.79 21.21
CA CYS A 207 -13.61 -10.61 20.08
C CYS A 207 -13.32 -12.03 20.53
N LEU A 208 -12.58 -12.23 21.62
CA LEU A 208 -12.26 -13.57 22.12
C LEU A 208 -13.52 -14.34 22.48
N ARG A 209 -14.47 -13.69 23.16
CA ARG A 209 -15.76 -14.30 23.54
C ARG A 209 -16.50 -14.88 22.34
N TYR A 210 -16.46 -14.21 21.20
CA TYR A 210 -17.15 -14.67 19.99
C TYR A 210 -16.28 -15.60 19.12
N LEU A 211 -14.98 -15.38 19.01
CA LEU A 211 -14.10 -16.19 18.17
C LEU A 211 -13.72 -17.54 18.83
N GLU A 212 -13.42 -17.53 20.12
CA GLU A 212 -12.93 -18.69 20.89
C GLU A 212 -13.74 -18.82 22.21
N PRO A 213 -15.04 -19.16 22.14
CA PRO A 213 -15.96 -19.09 23.28
C PRO A 213 -15.57 -20.03 24.42
N ASP A 214 -15.01 -21.21 24.11
CA ASP A 214 -14.62 -22.20 25.11
C ASP A 214 -13.41 -21.72 25.91
N ALA A 215 -12.36 -21.25 25.23
CA ALA A 215 -11.20 -20.66 25.87
C ALA A 215 -11.57 -19.43 26.73
N TYR A 216 -12.49 -18.58 26.24
CA TYR A 216 -12.99 -17.44 27.01
C TYR A 216 -13.69 -17.91 28.30
N LYS A 217 -14.58 -18.92 28.23
CA LYS A 217 -15.31 -19.45 29.39
C LYS A 217 -14.39 -20.13 30.39
N GLU A 218 -13.40 -20.90 29.92
CA GLU A 218 -12.41 -21.56 30.76
C GLU A 218 -11.61 -20.53 31.58
N ILE A 219 -11.05 -19.51 30.91
CA ILE A 219 -10.27 -18.46 31.56
C ILE A 219 -11.16 -17.65 32.52
N ALA A 220 -12.38 -17.30 32.11
CA ALA A 220 -13.32 -16.57 32.96
C ALA A 220 -13.67 -17.36 34.23
N SER A 221 -13.98 -18.65 34.11
CA SER A 221 -14.34 -19.52 35.25
C SER A 221 -13.17 -19.71 36.21
N ALA A 222 -11.96 -19.91 35.67
CA ALA A 222 -10.75 -20.03 36.47
C ALA A 222 -10.39 -18.72 37.20
N LEU A 223 -10.64 -17.56 36.59
CA LEU A 223 -10.46 -16.25 37.22
C LEU A 223 -11.45 -15.99 38.35
N ASP A 224 -12.70 -16.44 38.20
CA ASP A 224 -13.78 -16.30 39.20
C ASP A 224 -13.53 -17.22 40.40
N GLY A 225 -13.11 -18.47 40.19
CA GLY A 225 -12.84 -19.43 41.27
C GLY A 225 -11.76 -18.99 42.27
N ARG A 226 -10.83 -18.10 41.87
CA ARG A 226 -9.75 -17.56 42.73
C ARG A 226 -9.91 -16.07 43.05
N ARG A 227 -11.10 -15.50 42.80
CA ARG A 227 -11.32 -14.06 42.90
C ARG A 227 -11.16 -13.55 44.33
N ALA A 228 -11.78 -14.20 45.30
CA ALA A 228 -11.72 -13.78 46.71
C ALA A 228 -10.29 -13.80 47.27
N ASP A 229 -9.52 -14.84 46.99
CA ASP A 229 -8.12 -14.95 47.42
C ASP A 229 -7.24 -13.87 46.78
N ARG A 230 -7.46 -13.58 45.50
CA ARG A 230 -6.73 -12.54 44.77
C ARG A 230 -7.08 -11.14 45.28
N GLU A 231 -8.36 -10.86 45.53
CA GLU A 231 -8.82 -9.57 46.06
C GLU A 231 -8.26 -9.32 47.46
N ARG A 232 -8.26 -10.34 48.34
CA ARG A 232 -7.62 -10.26 49.65
C ARG A 232 -6.12 -9.96 49.55
N PHE A 233 -5.38 -10.76 48.77
CA PHE A 233 -3.95 -10.54 48.54
C PHE A 233 -3.63 -9.13 48.03
N ILE A 234 -4.40 -8.65 47.04
CA ILE A 234 -4.22 -7.30 46.49
C ILE A 234 -4.53 -6.24 47.55
N SER A 235 -5.58 -6.41 48.35
CA SER A 235 -5.94 -5.49 49.44
C SER A 235 -4.83 -5.39 50.49
N ASP A 236 -4.21 -6.51 50.87
CA ASP A 236 -3.13 -6.56 51.84
C ASP A 236 -1.87 -5.85 51.29
N VAL A 237 -1.49 -6.15 50.04
CA VAL A 237 -0.40 -5.48 49.33
C VAL A 237 -0.64 -3.97 49.23
N MET A 238 -1.86 -3.56 48.88
CA MET A 238 -2.24 -2.14 48.79
C MET A 238 -2.14 -1.44 50.14
N SER A 239 -2.58 -2.09 51.22
CA SER A 239 -2.53 -1.54 52.58
C SER A 239 -1.09 -1.38 53.06
N LEU A 240 -0.23 -2.38 52.80
CA LEU A 240 1.19 -2.32 53.13
C LEU A 240 1.91 -1.19 52.36
N LEU A 241 1.66 -1.07 51.06
CA LEU A 241 2.27 -0.03 50.23
C LEU A 241 1.83 1.37 50.66
N ARG A 242 0.53 1.58 50.96
CA ARG A 242 0.04 2.86 51.47
C ARG A 242 0.77 3.27 52.74
N GLY A 243 0.85 2.40 53.74
CA GLY A 243 1.55 2.71 54.98
C GLY A 243 3.04 3.04 54.79
N LYS A 244 3.70 2.42 53.79
CA LYS A 244 5.10 2.71 53.46
C LYS A 244 5.28 4.02 52.71
N PHE A 245 4.37 4.36 51.79
CA PHE A 245 4.37 5.64 51.10
C PHE A 245 4.04 6.80 52.06
N ASP A 246 3.07 6.62 52.95
CA ASP A 246 2.69 7.62 53.96
C ASP A 246 3.87 7.92 54.91
N ALA A 247 4.61 6.89 55.33
CA ALA A 247 5.77 7.04 56.21
C ALA A 247 6.92 7.89 55.61
N ILE A 248 7.01 7.99 54.28
CA ILE A 248 8.00 8.82 53.58
C ILE A 248 7.38 10.12 53.02
N GLY A 249 6.10 10.38 53.30
CA GLY A 249 5.38 11.56 52.82
C GLY A 249 5.01 11.53 51.34
N LEU A 250 5.02 10.36 50.69
CA LEU A 250 4.67 10.21 49.27
C LEU A 250 3.16 10.07 49.09
N GLN A 251 2.51 11.05 48.47
CA GLN A 251 1.09 10.96 48.11
C GLN A 251 0.93 10.04 46.89
N ALA A 252 0.37 8.84 47.11
CA ALA A 252 0.21 7.85 46.05
C ALA A 252 -1.18 7.20 46.07
N ARG A 253 -1.88 7.22 44.93
CA ARG A 253 -3.14 6.49 44.77
C ARG A 253 -2.86 5.09 44.24
N ILE A 254 -3.13 4.09 45.08
CA ILE A 254 -2.93 2.68 44.76
C ILE A 254 -4.25 2.01 44.41
N SER A 255 -4.27 1.26 43.31
CA SER A 255 -5.41 0.46 42.85
C SER A 255 -4.98 -0.91 42.33
N GLY A 256 -5.77 -1.95 42.59
CA GLY A 256 -5.60 -3.25 41.95
C GLY A 256 -5.95 -3.18 40.46
N ARG A 257 -5.11 -3.75 39.60
CA ARG A 257 -5.35 -3.83 38.15
C ARG A 257 -5.79 -5.24 37.78
N PRO A 258 -7.08 -5.47 37.42
CA PRO A 258 -7.46 -6.74 36.84
C PRO A 258 -6.80 -6.90 35.46
N LYS A 259 -6.40 -8.13 35.11
CA LYS A 259 -5.96 -8.45 33.76
C LYS A 259 -7.12 -8.88 32.89
N HIS A 260 -7.08 -8.40 31.64
CA HIS A 260 -8.06 -8.72 30.61
C HIS A 260 -7.87 -10.15 30.10
N ILE A 261 -8.98 -10.78 29.74
CA ILE A 261 -9.04 -12.21 29.40
C ILE A 261 -8.22 -12.47 28.13
N PHE A 262 -8.31 -11.60 27.14
CA PHE A 262 -7.54 -11.70 25.90
C PHE A 262 -6.04 -11.61 26.13
N SER A 263 -5.59 -10.73 27.03
CA SER A 263 -4.16 -10.63 27.37
C SER A 263 -3.64 -11.89 28.08
N ILE A 264 -4.47 -12.50 28.93
CA ILE A 264 -4.16 -13.79 29.58
C ILE A 264 -4.07 -14.89 28.53
N TRP A 265 -5.08 -14.99 27.65
CA TRP A 265 -5.12 -15.94 26.55
C TRP A 265 -3.92 -15.80 25.61
N LYS A 266 -3.55 -14.58 25.21
CA LYS A 266 -2.36 -14.32 24.37
C LYS A 266 -1.07 -14.78 25.08
N LYS A 267 -0.95 -14.55 26.39
CA LYS A 267 0.19 -15.03 27.19
C LYS A 267 0.23 -16.55 27.32
N MET A 268 -0.92 -17.21 27.53
CA MET A 268 -1.04 -18.67 27.55
C MET A 268 -0.56 -19.28 26.24
N ARG A 269 -1.05 -18.78 25.11
CA ARG A 269 -0.65 -19.26 23.79
C ARG A 269 0.83 -19.03 23.50
N ARG A 270 1.36 -17.85 23.82
CA ARG A 270 2.77 -17.51 23.53
C ARG A 270 3.76 -18.32 24.37
N LYS A 271 3.46 -18.55 25.65
CA LYS A 271 4.34 -19.31 26.57
C LYS A 271 4.03 -20.81 26.61
N ALA A 272 2.95 -21.25 25.94
CA ALA A 272 2.43 -22.62 26.00
C ALA A 272 2.22 -23.12 27.45
N VAL A 273 1.71 -22.23 28.32
CA VAL A 273 1.48 -22.52 29.75
C VAL A 273 0.00 -22.50 30.11
N GLN A 274 -0.37 -23.31 31.10
CA GLN A 274 -1.70 -23.32 31.70
C GLN A 274 -1.91 -22.10 32.60
N ILE A 275 -3.17 -21.74 32.85
CA ILE A 275 -3.52 -20.55 33.65
C ILE A 275 -2.90 -20.55 35.06
N ASP A 276 -2.71 -21.73 35.64
CA ASP A 276 -2.14 -21.94 36.97
C ASP A 276 -0.68 -21.49 37.08
N GLN A 277 0.02 -21.51 35.96
CA GLN A 277 1.43 -21.14 35.85
C GLN A 277 1.59 -19.65 35.47
N ILE A 278 0.49 -18.92 35.29
CA ILE A 278 0.52 -17.49 35.04
C ILE A 278 0.64 -16.75 36.37
N PHE A 279 1.89 -16.55 36.75
CA PHE A 279 2.34 -15.73 37.87
C PHE A 279 1.79 -14.30 37.89
N ASP A 280 1.34 -13.83 36.73
CA ASP A 280 1.16 -12.43 36.42
C ASP A 280 -0.29 -11.94 36.64
N LEU A 281 -1.15 -12.74 37.27
CA LEU A 281 -2.55 -12.37 37.53
C LEU A 281 -2.71 -11.33 38.65
N ARG A 282 -1.64 -11.04 39.40
CA ARG A 282 -1.61 -10.10 40.53
C ARG A 282 -0.86 -8.85 40.11
N ALA A 283 -1.59 -7.78 39.83
CA ALA A 283 -1.03 -6.52 39.40
C ALA A 283 -1.59 -5.35 40.23
N VAL A 284 -0.70 -4.43 40.61
CA VAL A 284 -1.04 -3.20 41.33
C VAL A 284 -0.55 -2.01 40.52
N ARG A 285 -1.38 -0.97 40.49
CA ARG A 285 -1.07 0.31 39.86
C ARG A 285 -0.91 1.37 40.94
N VAL A 286 0.19 2.10 40.88
CA VAL A 286 0.55 3.23 41.74
C VAL A 286 0.53 4.49 40.89
N LEU A 287 -0.31 5.45 41.27
CA LEU A 287 -0.41 6.76 40.65
C LEU A 287 0.18 7.81 41.59
N VAL A 288 1.02 8.68 41.05
CA VAL A 288 1.71 9.75 41.78
C VAL A 288 1.63 11.07 41.02
N ASP A 289 2.07 12.16 41.64
CA ASP A 289 1.96 13.50 41.03
C ASP A 289 3.10 13.79 40.05
N SER A 290 4.35 13.43 40.38
CA SER A 290 5.53 13.76 39.56
C SER A 290 6.32 12.56 39.07
N VAL A 291 7.19 12.79 38.08
CA VAL A 291 8.11 11.76 37.58
C VAL A 291 9.15 11.37 38.65
N ALA A 292 9.58 12.33 39.48
CA ALA A 292 10.49 12.03 40.59
C ALA A 292 9.83 11.05 41.59
N ASP A 293 8.54 11.28 41.88
CA ASP A 293 7.74 10.42 42.74
C ASP A 293 7.58 9.00 42.17
N CYS A 294 7.58 8.84 40.83
CA CYS A 294 7.56 7.51 40.22
C CYS A 294 8.80 6.69 40.60
N TYR A 295 9.98 7.29 40.57
CA TYR A 295 11.23 6.62 40.94
C TYR A 295 11.37 6.46 42.46
N ALA A 296 10.83 7.40 43.26
CA ALA A 296 10.73 7.24 44.71
C ALA A 296 9.85 6.04 45.09
N ALA A 297 8.68 5.92 44.46
CA ALA A 297 7.78 4.77 44.63
C ALA A 297 8.45 3.45 44.22
N LEU A 298 9.21 3.45 43.10
CA LEU A 298 9.99 2.29 42.67
C LEU A 298 11.00 1.85 43.74
N GLY A 299 11.72 2.80 44.34
CA GLY A 299 12.68 2.54 45.40
C GLY A 299 12.05 1.88 46.62
N VAL A 300 10.85 2.33 47.04
CA VAL A 300 10.10 1.69 48.13
C VAL A 300 9.70 0.25 47.77
N VAL A 301 9.19 0.03 46.55
CA VAL A 301 8.77 -1.30 46.09
C VAL A 301 9.95 -2.28 46.08
N HIS A 302 11.11 -1.89 45.56
CA HIS A 302 12.32 -2.72 45.54
C HIS A 302 12.99 -2.87 46.92
N GLY A 303 12.71 -1.94 47.84
CA GLY A 303 13.13 -2.06 49.24
C GLY A 303 12.28 -3.05 50.05
N LEU A 304 11.00 -3.21 49.69
CA LEU A 304 10.10 -4.17 50.33
C LEU A 304 10.27 -5.59 49.79
N TRP A 305 10.48 -5.71 48.48
CA TRP A 305 10.50 -6.99 47.78
C TRP A 305 11.64 -7.08 46.79
N ARG A 306 12.20 -8.28 46.68
CA ARG A 306 13.26 -8.57 45.71
C ARG A 306 12.68 -8.50 44.29
N HIS A 307 13.29 -7.69 43.43
CA HIS A 307 12.92 -7.62 42.02
C HIS A 307 13.29 -8.91 41.27
N ILE A 308 12.49 -9.25 40.26
CA ILE A 308 12.74 -10.38 39.37
C ILE A 308 13.61 -9.90 38.20
N PRO A 309 14.81 -10.47 37.99
CA PRO A 309 15.70 -10.05 36.89
C PRO A 309 15.03 -10.19 35.52
N GLY A 310 15.22 -9.20 34.65
CA GLY A 310 14.65 -9.19 33.29
C GLY A 310 13.18 -8.79 33.19
N GLU A 311 12.50 -8.53 34.32
CA GLU A 311 11.09 -8.11 34.37
C GLU A 311 10.98 -6.66 34.91
N PHE A 312 11.89 -5.79 34.47
CA PHE A 312 11.89 -4.36 34.75
C PHE A 312 11.98 -3.58 33.43
N ASP A 313 10.97 -2.75 33.16
CA ASP A 313 10.90 -1.88 32.00
C ASP A 313 10.64 -0.43 32.41
N ASP A 314 11.50 0.49 31.97
CA ASP A 314 11.30 1.93 32.15
C ASP A 314 10.72 2.57 30.88
N TYR A 315 9.39 2.56 30.76
CA TYR A 315 8.72 3.24 29.65
C TYR A 315 8.57 4.76 29.88
N ILE A 316 9.02 5.31 31.02
CA ILE A 316 9.07 6.77 31.20
C ILE A 316 10.25 7.33 30.43
N ALA A 317 11.42 6.69 30.54
CA ALA A 317 12.64 7.02 29.82
C ALA A 317 12.58 6.61 28.34
N THR A 318 12.05 5.42 28.07
CA THR A 318 11.87 4.88 26.70
C THR A 318 10.39 4.59 26.40
N PRO A 319 9.59 5.61 26.01
CA PRO A 319 8.17 5.41 25.71
C PRO A 319 7.94 4.43 24.56
N LYS A 320 6.81 3.70 24.62
CA LYS A 320 6.39 2.83 23.50
C LYS A 320 5.98 3.65 22.29
N ALA A 321 5.81 3.00 21.13
CA ALA A 321 5.37 3.65 19.89
C ALA A 321 4.05 4.43 20.02
N ASN A 322 3.13 3.97 20.88
CA ASN A 322 1.88 4.67 21.20
C ASN A 322 2.05 5.74 22.30
N MET A 323 3.28 6.16 22.59
CA MET A 323 3.66 7.11 23.66
C MET A 323 3.24 6.67 25.06
N TYR A 324 3.01 5.37 25.26
CA TYR A 324 2.75 4.81 26.59
C TYR A 324 3.95 5.03 27.51
N ARG A 325 3.69 5.58 28.70
CA ARG A 325 4.70 5.86 29.73
C ARG A 325 4.26 5.27 31.07
N SER A 326 5.15 4.47 31.66
CA SER A 326 5.00 3.86 32.99
C SER A 326 6.29 3.11 33.32
N ILE A 327 6.62 2.98 34.60
CA ILE A 327 7.60 1.99 35.06
C ILE A 327 6.86 0.69 35.33
N HIS A 328 7.33 -0.41 34.75
CA HIS A 328 6.82 -1.77 35.02
C HIS A 328 7.91 -2.55 35.75
N THR A 329 7.55 -3.18 36.86
CA THR A 329 8.47 -4.05 37.59
C THR A 329 7.73 -5.25 38.16
N ALA A 330 8.31 -6.44 38.02
CA ALA A 330 7.86 -7.63 38.73
C ALA A 330 8.75 -7.89 39.94
N VAL A 331 8.13 -8.19 41.08
CA VAL A 331 8.81 -8.49 42.34
C VAL A 331 8.29 -9.80 42.94
N VAL A 332 9.11 -10.45 43.75
CA VAL A 332 8.68 -11.56 44.61
C VAL A 332 8.00 -10.95 45.84
N GLY A 333 6.68 -10.82 45.73
CA GLY A 333 5.81 -10.20 46.73
C GLY A 333 5.60 -11.06 47.99
N PRO A 334 4.61 -10.70 48.81
CA PRO A 334 4.27 -11.47 50.02
C PRO A 334 3.96 -12.93 49.69
N GLU A 335 4.23 -13.83 50.64
CA GLU A 335 4.02 -15.28 50.49
C GLU A 335 4.78 -15.92 49.29
N GLU A 336 5.93 -15.34 48.93
CA GLU A 336 6.76 -15.74 47.77
C GLU A 336 6.00 -15.73 46.43
N LYS A 337 4.92 -14.95 46.36
CA LYS A 337 4.08 -14.85 45.18
C LYS A 337 4.53 -13.70 44.29
N PRO A 338 4.63 -13.91 42.97
CA PRO A 338 4.97 -12.83 42.04
C PRO A 338 3.89 -11.75 42.01
N LEU A 339 4.34 -10.50 41.95
CA LEU A 339 3.53 -9.30 41.94
C LEU A 339 4.07 -8.33 40.87
N GLU A 340 3.22 -7.94 39.93
CA GLU A 340 3.55 -6.87 38.97
C GLU A 340 3.12 -5.51 39.56
N VAL A 341 4.03 -4.55 39.57
CA VAL A 341 3.76 -3.18 40.00
C VAL A 341 3.99 -2.23 38.84
N GLN A 342 2.99 -1.39 38.59
CA GLN A 342 3.04 -0.36 37.57
C GLN A 342 2.97 1.01 38.20
N ILE A 343 3.95 1.85 37.91
CA ILE A 343 4.09 3.16 38.52
C ILE A 343 4.07 4.20 37.41
N ARG A 344 3.24 5.24 37.56
CA ARG A 344 3.13 6.35 36.61
C ARG A 344 2.45 7.55 37.24
N THR A 345 2.54 8.70 36.59
CA THR A 345 1.82 9.89 37.06
C THR A 345 0.34 9.85 36.71
N HIS A 346 -0.46 10.74 37.31
CA HIS A 346 -1.85 10.98 36.91
C HIS A 346 -1.99 11.32 35.42
N ASP A 347 -1.18 12.26 34.91
CA ASP A 347 -1.18 12.62 33.48
C ASP A 347 -0.81 11.44 32.56
N MET A 348 0.20 10.65 32.96
CA MET A 348 0.59 9.45 32.21
C MET A 348 -0.50 8.38 32.23
N HIS A 349 -1.27 8.30 33.31
CA HIS A 349 -2.40 7.41 33.40
C HIS A 349 -3.51 7.82 32.45
N ASP A 350 -3.91 9.08 32.46
CA ASP A 350 -4.95 9.60 31.56
C ASP A 350 -4.55 9.43 30.10
N HIS A 351 -3.29 9.74 29.75
CA HIS A 351 -2.78 9.50 28.40
C HIS A 351 -2.77 8.01 28.02
N ALA A 352 -2.48 7.12 28.96
CA ALA A 352 -2.40 5.69 28.68
C ALA A 352 -3.77 5.01 28.55
N GLU A 353 -4.82 5.52 29.22
CA GLU A 353 -6.18 4.95 29.11
C GLU A 353 -6.94 5.54 27.91
N LEU A 354 -6.83 6.86 27.71
CA LEU A 354 -7.63 7.62 26.74
C LEU A 354 -6.84 8.00 25.47
N GLY A 355 -5.51 7.87 25.48
CA GLY A 355 -4.66 8.10 24.31
C GLY A 355 -4.80 9.49 23.73
N VAL A 356 -5.16 9.54 22.45
CA VAL A 356 -5.48 10.76 21.71
C VAL A 356 -6.64 11.54 22.34
N ALA A 357 -7.65 10.88 22.92
CA ALA A 357 -8.83 11.57 23.47
C ALA A 357 -8.46 12.48 24.65
N ALA A 358 -7.50 12.07 25.50
CA ALA A 358 -6.98 12.91 26.59
C ALA A 358 -6.30 14.20 26.07
N HIS A 359 -5.70 14.17 24.88
CA HIS A 359 -5.03 15.32 24.29
C HIS A 359 -6.01 16.37 23.74
N TRP A 360 -7.21 15.96 23.31
CA TRP A 360 -8.21 16.90 22.80
C TRP A 360 -8.75 17.82 23.90
N ARG A 361 -8.93 17.28 25.12
CA ARG A 361 -9.28 18.06 26.33
C ARG A 361 -8.30 19.21 26.58
N TYR A 362 -7.01 19.01 26.31
CA TYR A 362 -5.96 20.02 26.50
C TYR A 362 -5.98 21.14 25.43
N LYS A 363 -6.42 20.84 24.20
CA LYS A 363 -6.50 21.82 23.10
C LYS A 363 -7.57 22.88 23.36
N GLU A 364 -8.69 22.49 23.97
CA GLU A 364 -9.77 23.41 24.36
C GLU A 364 -9.36 24.38 25.47
N SER A 365 -8.37 24.00 26.30
CA SER A 365 -7.78 24.85 27.35
C SER A 365 -6.74 25.87 26.82
N GLY A 366 -6.58 25.99 25.49
CA GLY A 366 -5.65 26.95 24.85
C GLY A 366 -4.24 26.41 24.57
N GLY A 367 -4.01 25.10 24.62
CA GLY A 367 -2.72 24.48 24.30
C GLY A 367 -2.33 24.54 22.81
N ARG A 368 -1.04 24.78 22.52
CA ARG A 368 -0.45 24.68 21.16
C ARG A 368 -0.56 23.25 20.61
N GLU A 369 -0.60 23.11 19.27
CA GLU A 369 -0.60 21.80 18.60
C GLU A 369 0.62 20.96 18.99
N ASP A 370 0.38 19.77 19.55
CA ASP A 370 1.42 18.83 19.95
C ASP A 370 1.99 18.07 18.73
N PRO A 371 3.29 18.20 18.45
CA PRO A 371 3.95 17.43 17.40
C PRO A 371 3.82 15.90 17.57
N ALA A 372 3.70 15.39 18.80
CA ALA A 372 3.51 13.96 19.04
C ALA A 372 2.12 13.48 18.62
N PHE A 373 1.11 14.32 18.75
CA PHE A 373 -0.24 14.04 18.26
C PHE A 373 -0.29 13.94 16.72
N GLN A 374 0.32 14.89 16.02
CA GLN A 374 0.41 14.85 14.55
C GLN A 374 1.20 13.62 14.05
N ARG A 375 2.26 13.22 14.77
CA ARG A 375 2.98 11.97 14.50
C ARG A 375 2.10 10.73 14.63
N ARG A 376 1.21 10.65 15.64
CA ARG A 376 0.27 9.53 15.78
C ARG A 376 -0.72 9.44 14.62
N ILE A 377 -1.27 10.58 14.21
CA ILE A 377 -2.19 10.63 13.05
C ILE A 377 -1.46 10.16 11.80
N ALA A 378 -0.23 10.64 11.56
CA ALA A 378 0.57 10.21 10.43
C ALA A 378 0.88 8.69 10.47
N GLN A 379 1.32 8.16 11.63
CA GLN A 379 1.59 6.73 11.78
C GLN A 379 0.36 5.85 11.56
N MET A 380 -0.81 6.29 12.05
CA MET A 380 -2.08 5.61 11.82
C MET A 380 -2.46 5.63 10.33
N ARG A 381 -2.31 6.77 9.65
CA ARG A 381 -2.55 6.87 8.19
C ARG A 381 -1.64 5.92 7.43
N ASN A 382 -0.35 5.91 7.73
CA ASN A 382 0.58 4.98 7.10
C ASN A 382 0.14 3.52 7.27
N TRP A 383 -0.33 3.14 8.46
CA TRP A 383 -0.82 1.78 8.69
C TRP A 383 -2.06 1.45 7.84
N LEU A 384 -3.00 2.38 7.72
CA LEU A 384 -4.16 2.19 6.86
C LEU A 384 -3.77 2.19 5.35
N GLU A 385 -2.68 2.85 4.96
CA GLU A 385 -2.17 2.91 3.57
C GLU A 385 -1.37 1.67 3.16
N MET A 386 -0.82 0.93 4.12
CA MET A 386 -0.03 -0.27 3.85
C MET A 386 -0.93 -1.43 3.41
N LYS A 387 -0.88 -1.76 2.12
CA LYS A 387 -1.38 -3.03 1.60
C LYS A 387 -0.60 -4.19 2.22
N GLU A 388 -1.28 -5.13 2.85
CA GLU A 388 -0.71 -6.46 3.06
C GLU A 388 -0.63 -7.15 1.68
N GLU A 389 0.55 -7.14 1.05
CA GLU A 389 0.86 -8.22 0.13
C GLU A 389 0.88 -9.53 0.94
N PRO A 390 0.22 -10.60 0.49
CA PRO A 390 0.18 -11.85 1.23
C PRO A 390 1.57 -12.47 1.17
N VAL A 391 2.40 -12.18 2.18
CA VAL A 391 3.61 -12.93 2.44
C VAL A 391 3.16 -14.24 3.08
N GLU A 392 3.47 -15.36 2.43
CA GLU A 392 3.25 -16.70 2.96
C GLU A 392 3.79 -16.76 4.39
N ARG A 393 2.92 -17.14 5.33
CA ARG A 393 3.24 -17.27 6.75
C ARG A 393 4.25 -18.40 6.91
N GLU A 394 5.52 -18.06 7.11
CA GLU A 394 6.41 -18.90 7.91
C GLU A 394 6.21 -18.55 9.40
N GLU A 395 6.01 -19.59 10.20
CA GLU A 395 5.80 -19.51 11.64
C GLU A 395 7.08 -19.00 12.33
N GLY A 396 7.12 -17.70 12.63
CA GLY A 396 8.21 -17.10 13.40
C GLY A 396 7.95 -15.65 13.82
N GLY A 397 7.58 -15.45 15.08
CA GLY A 397 7.85 -14.23 15.86
C GLY A 397 7.09 -12.93 15.51
N ASP A 398 6.13 -12.56 16.36
CA ASP A 398 5.42 -11.26 16.43
C ASP A 398 6.37 -10.07 16.80
N ASP A 399 7.68 -10.29 16.88
CA ASP A 399 8.71 -9.32 17.32
C ASP A 399 9.59 -8.81 16.16
N PHE A 400 9.55 -9.46 14.98
CA PHE A 400 10.35 -9.05 13.81
C PHE A 400 9.72 -7.98 12.92
N ARG A 401 8.48 -7.55 13.22
CA ARG A 401 7.81 -6.47 12.47
C ARG A 401 8.36 -5.08 12.79
N GLY A 402 8.99 -4.88 13.96
CA GLY A 402 9.52 -3.56 14.37
C GLY A 402 10.74 -3.09 13.58
N GLU A 403 11.52 -4.00 12.97
CA GLU A 403 12.79 -3.65 12.31
C GLU A 403 12.68 -3.52 10.77
N LEU A 404 11.65 -4.10 10.16
CA LEU A 404 11.33 -3.89 8.73
C LEU A 404 10.52 -2.61 8.46
N GLU A 405 10.07 -1.94 9.53
CA GLU A 405 9.24 -0.72 9.52
C GLU A 405 10.08 0.57 9.42
N ALA A 406 10.41 0.97 8.19
CA ALA A 406 10.38 2.37 7.70
C ALA A 406 11.15 2.46 6.37
N ARG A 407 10.47 2.26 5.23
CA ARG A 407 11.03 2.61 3.91
C ARG A 407 10.93 4.11 3.59
N GLN A 408 10.24 4.89 4.43
CA GLN A 408 10.01 6.32 4.29
C GLN A 408 10.32 7.08 5.58
N ILE A 409 10.72 8.33 5.44
CA ILE A 409 11.05 9.31 6.48
C ILE A 409 10.12 10.51 6.34
N TYR A 410 9.76 11.14 7.47
CA TYR A 410 8.89 12.30 7.51
C TYR A 410 9.69 13.52 7.98
N VAL A 411 9.80 14.52 7.13
CA VAL A 411 10.64 15.69 7.37
C VAL A 411 9.75 16.92 7.49
N LEU A 412 10.04 17.78 8.45
CA LEU A 412 9.26 18.98 8.75
C LEU A 412 9.82 20.19 8.01
N THR A 413 8.93 21.01 7.45
CA THR A 413 9.27 22.38 7.02
C THR A 413 9.40 23.31 8.23
N PRO A 414 10.01 24.50 8.10
CA PRO A 414 10.05 25.49 9.18
C PRO A 414 8.66 25.96 9.63
N GLN A 415 7.66 25.88 8.75
CA GLN A 415 6.26 26.20 9.07
C GLN A 415 5.48 25.01 9.68
N GLY A 416 6.14 23.88 9.95
CA GLY A 416 5.51 22.71 10.59
C GLY A 416 4.77 21.77 9.63
N LYS A 417 4.75 22.04 8.32
CA LYS A 417 4.20 21.12 7.31
C LYS A 417 5.10 19.89 7.16
N VAL A 418 4.51 18.69 7.19
CA VAL A 418 5.21 17.41 7.00
C VAL A 418 5.36 17.10 5.51
N VAL A 419 6.55 16.65 5.12
CA VAL A 419 6.87 16.16 3.76
C VAL A 419 7.40 14.75 3.87
N GLU A 420 6.82 13.84 3.09
CA GLU A 420 7.20 12.44 3.04
C GLU A 420 8.29 12.20 1.99
N LEU A 421 9.32 11.44 2.35
CA LEU A 421 10.45 11.07 1.47
C LEU A 421 10.87 9.62 1.72
N PRO A 422 11.52 8.93 0.76
CA PRO A 422 12.07 7.60 1.02
C PRO A 422 13.26 7.65 2.00
N LYS A 423 13.49 6.55 2.72
CA LYS A 423 14.62 6.43 3.66
C LYS A 423 15.95 6.64 2.94
N GLY A 424 16.79 7.51 3.51
CA GLY A 424 18.05 7.93 2.90
C GLY A 424 17.93 9.07 1.89
N ALA A 425 16.74 9.67 1.70
CA ALA A 425 16.58 10.90 0.93
C ALA A 425 17.37 12.06 1.55
N THR A 426 17.83 12.98 0.70
CA THR A 426 18.67 14.11 1.11
C THR A 426 17.88 15.43 1.17
N ALA A 427 18.55 16.50 1.59
CA ALA A 427 17.99 17.85 1.51
C ALA A 427 17.64 18.30 0.08
N VAL A 428 18.32 17.78 -0.95
CA VAL A 428 18.00 18.09 -2.36
C VAL A 428 16.69 17.39 -2.77
N ASP A 429 16.50 16.14 -2.35
CA ASP A 429 15.23 15.43 -2.57
C ASP A 429 14.07 16.16 -1.87
N PHE A 430 14.27 16.66 -0.65
CA PHE A 430 13.31 17.47 0.09
C PHE A 430 12.97 18.78 -0.63
N ALA A 431 13.96 19.51 -1.14
CA ALA A 431 13.75 20.75 -1.89
C ALA A 431 12.86 20.54 -3.12
N TYR A 432 13.11 19.47 -3.89
CA TYR A 432 12.30 19.10 -5.05
C TYR A 432 10.91 18.54 -4.70
N ALA A 433 10.73 17.99 -3.49
CA ALA A 433 9.44 17.57 -2.98
C ALA A 433 8.56 18.76 -2.58
N ILE A 434 9.13 19.83 -2.05
CA ILE A 434 8.42 21.09 -1.77
C ILE A 434 7.96 21.74 -3.08
N HIS A 435 8.91 22.08 -3.95
CA HIS A 435 8.62 22.71 -5.23
C HIS A 435 9.82 22.64 -6.18
N SER A 436 9.58 22.51 -7.49
CA SER A 436 10.67 22.41 -8.47
C SER A 436 11.57 23.64 -8.46
N SER A 437 11.02 24.86 -8.37
CA SER A 437 11.83 26.09 -8.28
C SER A 437 12.68 26.19 -7.01
N VAL A 438 12.25 25.59 -5.90
CA VAL A 438 13.02 25.55 -4.65
C VAL A 438 14.18 24.56 -4.79
N GLY A 439 13.93 23.41 -5.43
CA GLY A 439 14.97 22.45 -5.82
C GLY A 439 16.01 23.05 -6.77
N ASP A 440 15.56 23.72 -7.84
CA ASP A 440 16.44 24.30 -8.87
C ASP A 440 17.35 25.40 -8.30
N ARG A 441 16.86 26.15 -7.31
CA ARG A 441 17.57 27.24 -6.64
C ARG A 441 18.29 26.81 -5.35
N CYS A 442 18.28 25.52 -5.02
CA CYS A 442 18.87 25.00 -3.79
C CYS A 442 20.40 25.16 -3.79
N ARG A 443 20.94 25.87 -2.79
CA ARG A 443 22.39 26.03 -2.60
C ARG A 443 22.89 25.39 -1.31
N GLY A 444 22.05 25.30 -0.29
CA GLY A 444 22.38 24.69 0.99
C GLY A 444 21.13 24.33 1.77
N ALA A 445 21.30 23.66 2.90
CA ALA A 445 20.20 23.32 3.79
C ALA A 445 20.62 23.49 5.25
N ARG A 446 19.66 23.84 6.10
CA ARG A 446 19.79 23.73 7.55
C ARG A 446 18.87 22.62 8.06
N VAL A 447 19.43 21.74 8.88
CA VAL A 447 18.70 20.66 9.55
C VAL A 447 18.72 20.98 11.04
N ASN A 448 17.53 21.10 11.66
CA ASN A 448 17.35 21.51 13.05
C ASN A 448 18.11 22.81 13.41
N GLY A 449 18.09 23.79 12.50
CA GLY A 449 18.75 25.09 12.67
C GLY A 449 20.26 25.12 12.43
N ARG A 450 20.92 23.98 12.14
CA ARG A 450 22.36 23.90 11.83
C ARG A 450 22.59 23.65 10.34
N ILE A 451 23.62 24.27 9.76
CA ILE A 451 23.99 24.03 8.35
C ILE A 451 24.43 22.58 8.19
N ALA A 452 23.83 21.88 7.23
CA ALA A 452 24.12 20.49 6.92
C ALA A 452 24.55 20.32 5.45
N PRO A 453 25.44 19.35 5.14
CA PRO A 453 25.79 19.01 3.77
C PRO A 453 24.57 18.52 2.98
N LEU A 454 24.47 18.89 1.70
CA LEU A 454 23.38 18.46 0.81
C LEU A 454 23.36 16.95 0.53
N THR A 455 24.47 16.25 0.78
CA THR A 455 24.59 14.78 0.65
C THR A 455 24.16 14.04 1.91
N GLN A 456 23.98 14.73 3.04
CA GLN A 456 23.58 14.09 4.29
C GLN A 456 22.16 13.52 4.16
N PRO A 457 21.95 12.23 4.47
CA PRO A 457 20.62 11.65 4.51
C PRO A 457 19.81 12.24 5.68
N LEU A 458 18.55 12.53 5.41
CA LEU A 458 17.61 13.06 6.39
C LEU A 458 17.05 11.94 7.26
N GLU A 459 16.72 12.28 8.50
CA GLU A 459 16.06 11.39 9.44
C GLU A 459 14.63 11.88 9.72
N SER A 460 13.77 10.96 10.13
CA SER A 460 12.38 11.27 10.45
C SER A 460 12.29 12.21 11.65
N GLY A 461 11.44 13.24 11.57
CA GLY A 461 11.23 14.24 12.61
C GLY A 461 12.19 15.42 12.60
N GLN A 462 13.16 15.45 11.68
CA GLN A 462 14.04 16.61 11.52
C GLN A 462 13.31 17.78 10.84
N SER A 463 13.58 19.01 11.27
CA SER A 463 13.12 20.23 10.61
C SER A 463 14.18 20.69 9.60
N VAL A 464 13.80 20.85 8.34
CA VAL A 464 14.70 21.18 7.24
C VAL A 464 14.30 22.50 6.59
N GLU A 465 15.24 23.44 6.60
CA GLU A 465 15.15 24.73 5.92
C GLU A 465 16.07 24.72 4.70
N ILE A 466 15.54 25.02 3.51
CA ILE A 466 16.33 25.08 2.27
C ILE A 466 16.79 26.51 2.02
N ILE A 467 18.09 26.70 1.87
CA ILE A 467 18.71 27.97 1.51
C ILE A 467 18.70 28.08 -0.02
N THR A 468 17.94 29.03 -0.54
CA THR A 468 17.79 29.28 -1.98
C THR A 468 18.49 30.55 -2.45
N VAL A 469 18.90 30.59 -3.71
CA VAL A 469 19.46 31.79 -4.38
C VAL A 469 18.46 32.40 -5.36
N LYS A 470 18.59 33.71 -5.65
CA LYS A 470 17.70 34.42 -6.60
C LYS A 470 17.93 33.97 -8.05
N GLU A 471 19.19 33.79 -8.43
CA GLU A 471 19.61 33.32 -9.76
C GLU A 471 20.61 32.18 -9.59
N GLY A 472 20.38 31.08 -10.30
CA GLY A 472 21.15 29.83 -10.19
C GLY A 472 20.37 28.63 -10.71
N GLY A 473 21.06 27.51 -10.90
CA GLY A 473 20.48 26.25 -11.35
C GLY A 473 21.13 25.04 -10.65
N PRO A 474 20.53 23.85 -10.80
CA PRO A 474 21.06 22.62 -10.24
C PRO A 474 22.46 22.30 -10.78
N SER A 475 23.30 21.64 -9.99
CA SER A 475 24.60 21.14 -10.46
C SER A 475 24.42 19.84 -11.26
N ARG A 476 25.27 19.64 -12.29
CA ARG A 476 25.34 18.38 -13.04
C ARG A 476 25.75 17.21 -12.13
N ASP A 477 26.52 17.48 -11.08
CA ASP A 477 26.98 16.46 -10.12
C ASP A 477 25.83 15.77 -9.37
N TRP A 478 24.67 16.43 -9.27
CA TRP A 478 23.48 15.87 -8.61
C TRP A 478 22.87 14.69 -9.37
N LEU A 479 23.13 14.59 -10.68
CA LEU A 479 22.65 13.49 -11.52
C LEU A 479 23.48 12.21 -11.37
N SER A 480 24.74 12.34 -10.94
CA SER A 480 25.67 11.23 -10.78
C SER A 480 25.30 10.40 -9.56
N PRO A 481 24.92 9.11 -9.73
CA PRO A 481 24.48 8.26 -8.61
C PRO A 481 25.53 8.09 -7.50
N HIS A 482 26.81 8.18 -7.85
CA HIS A 482 27.94 7.99 -6.94
C HIS A 482 28.14 9.13 -5.93
N HIS A 483 27.71 10.35 -6.25
CA HIS A 483 27.89 11.51 -5.36
C HIS A 483 26.80 11.63 -4.28
N GLY A 484 25.74 10.81 -4.36
CA GLY A 484 24.76 10.67 -3.27
C GLY A 484 23.81 11.86 -3.06
N TYR A 485 23.81 12.88 -3.91
CA TYR A 485 22.94 14.06 -3.76
C TYR A 485 21.45 13.79 -3.94
N ILE A 486 21.06 12.90 -4.88
CA ILE A 486 19.65 12.65 -5.22
C ILE A 486 19.36 11.16 -5.20
N LYS A 487 18.51 10.73 -4.27
CA LYS A 487 18.02 9.36 -4.18
C LYS A 487 16.70 9.16 -4.92
N THR A 488 15.81 10.15 -4.93
CA THR A 488 14.49 10.00 -5.54
C THR A 488 14.53 10.04 -7.07
N SER A 489 13.75 9.19 -7.72
CA SER A 489 13.59 9.21 -9.19
C SER A 489 12.93 10.51 -9.66
N ARG A 490 12.02 11.07 -8.87
CA ARG A 490 11.29 12.32 -9.16
C ARG A 490 12.22 13.53 -9.21
N ALA A 491 13.07 13.75 -8.20
CA ALA A 491 14.01 14.86 -8.21
C ALA A 491 15.02 14.71 -9.35
N ARG A 492 15.52 13.49 -9.61
CA ARG A 492 16.43 13.21 -10.73
C ARG A 492 15.80 13.53 -12.08
N ALA A 493 14.53 13.18 -12.28
CA ALA A 493 13.79 13.51 -13.50
C ALA A 493 13.60 15.02 -13.68
N ARG A 494 13.33 15.77 -12.60
CA ARG A 494 13.20 17.24 -12.61
C ARG A 494 14.52 17.93 -12.97
N VAL A 495 15.63 17.53 -12.35
CA VAL A 495 16.97 18.05 -12.70
C VAL A 495 17.31 17.76 -14.17
N ARG A 496 17.06 16.53 -14.65
CA ARG A 496 17.26 16.21 -16.08
C ARG A 496 16.39 17.08 -16.98
N HIS A 497 15.14 17.32 -16.60
CA HIS A 497 14.24 18.17 -17.37
C HIS A 497 14.72 19.63 -17.41
N TRP A 498 15.24 20.15 -16.30
CA TRP A 498 15.81 21.49 -16.23
C TRP A 498 16.99 21.66 -17.20
N PHE A 499 17.94 20.72 -17.22
CA PHE A 499 19.04 20.74 -18.21
C PHE A 499 18.56 20.56 -19.65
N LYS A 500 17.55 19.70 -19.88
CA LYS A 500 16.92 19.56 -21.20
C LYS A 500 16.29 20.86 -21.70
N GLN A 501 15.79 21.71 -20.81
CA GLN A 501 15.24 23.01 -21.15
C GLN A 501 16.32 24.07 -21.36
N GLN A 502 17.44 24.00 -20.64
CA GLN A 502 18.57 24.93 -20.80
C GLN A 502 19.19 24.83 -22.20
N ASP A 503 19.40 23.60 -22.69
CA ASP A 503 20.00 23.34 -24.00
C ASP A 503 18.95 23.30 -25.13
N PHE A 504 17.70 23.66 -24.85
CA PHE A 504 16.59 23.58 -25.80
C PHE A 504 16.83 24.41 -27.05
N ALA A 505 17.38 25.62 -26.91
CA ALA A 505 17.68 26.50 -28.04
C ALA A 505 18.77 25.94 -28.96
N GLU A 506 19.80 25.32 -28.38
CA GLU A 506 20.90 24.68 -29.13
C GLU A 506 20.41 23.42 -29.85
N HIS A 507 19.68 22.55 -29.15
CA HIS A 507 19.09 21.36 -29.75
C HIS A 507 18.03 21.69 -30.80
N LEU A 508 17.29 22.79 -30.64
CA LEU A 508 16.36 23.28 -31.65
C LEU A 508 17.10 23.66 -32.94
N GLN A 509 18.23 24.35 -32.84
CA GLN A 509 19.06 24.69 -34.01
C GLN A 509 19.68 23.43 -34.65
N GLN A 510 20.28 22.55 -33.85
CA GLN A 510 20.90 21.30 -34.33
C GLN A 510 19.86 20.39 -35.01
N GLY A 511 18.67 20.27 -34.43
CA GLY A 511 17.58 19.47 -34.98
C GLY A 511 17.01 20.05 -36.27
N ARG A 512 16.89 21.38 -36.38
CA ARG A 512 16.54 22.07 -37.64
C ARG A 512 17.57 21.76 -38.73
N ALA A 513 18.85 21.95 -38.43
CA ALA A 513 19.93 21.70 -39.39
C ALA A 513 20.01 20.22 -39.81
N SER A 514 19.85 19.30 -38.88
CA SER A 514 19.87 17.86 -39.17
C SER A 514 18.68 17.41 -40.01
N LEU A 515 17.49 17.95 -39.75
CA LEU A 515 16.29 17.65 -40.54
C LEU A 515 16.40 18.22 -41.96
N GLU A 516 16.88 19.45 -42.10
CA GLU A 516 17.06 20.11 -43.39
C GLU A 516 18.10 19.40 -44.27
N LYS A 517 19.21 18.97 -43.67
CA LYS A 517 20.22 18.13 -44.34
C LYS A 517 19.62 16.81 -44.83
N GLU A 518 18.75 16.19 -44.05
CA GLU A 518 18.12 14.92 -44.38
C GLU A 518 17.03 15.05 -45.46
N ILE A 519 16.22 16.11 -45.40
CA ILE A 519 15.24 16.45 -46.45
C ILE A 519 15.95 16.66 -47.79
N THR A 520 17.05 17.42 -47.78
CA THR A 520 17.88 17.66 -48.97
C THR A 520 18.48 16.36 -49.50
N ARG A 521 18.98 15.49 -48.62
CA ARG A 521 19.55 14.18 -48.99
C ARG A 521 18.52 13.23 -49.62
N LEU A 522 17.28 13.23 -49.13
CA LEU A 522 16.21 12.34 -49.58
C LEU A 522 15.40 12.87 -50.76
N GLY A 523 15.56 14.15 -51.14
CA GLY A 523 14.83 14.75 -52.26
C GLY A 523 13.31 14.82 -52.02
N VAL A 524 12.90 15.00 -50.76
CA VAL A 524 11.50 15.06 -50.35
C VAL A 524 11.08 16.51 -50.10
N HIS A 525 9.80 16.85 -50.30
CA HIS A 525 9.28 18.15 -49.89
C HIS A 525 9.33 18.30 -48.36
N LYS A 526 9.42 19.55 -47.90
CA LYS A 526 9.46 19.86 -46.47
C LYS A 526 8.19 19.31 -45.79
N PRO A 527 8.33 18.37 -44.83
CA PRO A 527 7.17 17.78 -44.16
C PRO A 527 6.43 18.84 -43.34
N ASP A 528 5.11 18.66 -43.19
CA ASP A 528 4.32 19.44 -42.24
C ASP A 528 4.75 19.12 -40.80
N LEU A 529 5.50 20.05 -40.22
CA LEU A 529 6.08 19.89 -38.89
C LEU A 529 5.03 19.94 -37.79
N GLU A 530 3.90 20.60 -37.98
CA GLU A 530 2.82 20.64 -36.99
C GLU A 530 2.12 19.28 -36.91
N ARG A 531 1.85 18.68 -38.07
CA ARG A 531 1.30 17.33 -38.16
C ARG A 531 2.27 16.29 -37.62
N ALA A 532 3.56 16.41 -37.92
CA ALA A 532 4.59 15.55 -37.36
C ALA A 532 4.66 15.69 -35.82
N ALA A 533 4.62 16.91 -35.29
CA ALA A 533 4.63 17.15 -33.84
C ALA A 533 3.44 16.45 -33.15
N ARG A 534 2.22 16.58 -33.68
CA ARG A 534 1.03 15.90 -33.14
C ARG A 534 1.17 14.37 -33.17
N ARG A 535 1.74 13.81 -34.24
CA ARG A 535 1.92 12.35 -34.39
C ARG A 535 2.89 11.75 -33.36
N PHE A 536 3.89 12.52 -32.93
CA PHE A 536 4.83 12.12 -31.88
C PHE A 536 4.45 12.65 -30.48
N ASN A 537 3.18 13.03 -30.28
CA ASN A 537 2.66 13.58 -29.02
C ASN A 537 3.40 14.82 -28.51
N MET A 538 3.94 15.64 -29.41
CA MET A 538 4.58 16.92 -29.12
C MET A 538 3.59 18.08 -29.30
N LYS A 539 3.60 19.04 -28.37
CA LYS A 539 2.67 20.18 -28.38
C LYS A 539 3.10 21.29 -29.34
N ARG A 540 4.40 21.45 -29.55
CA ARG A 540 4.98 22.48 -30.43
C ARG A 540 5.93 21.87 -31.45
N VAL A 541 6.05 22.51 -32.60
CA VAL A 541 7.05 22.19 -33.63
C VAL A 541 8.47 22.32 -33.07
N ASP A 542 8.71 23.30 -32.21
CA ASP A 542 10.02 23.47 -31.58
C ASP A 542 10.40 22.26 -30.70
N ASP A 543 9.44 21.63 -30.02
CA ASP A 543 9.69 20.44 -29.19
C ASP A 543 10.10 19.23 -30.05
N LEU A 544 9.46 19.08 -31.22
CA LEU A 544 9.80 18.06 -32.21
C LEU A 544 11.22 18.25 -32.73
N LEU A 545 11.57 19.47 -33.14
CA LEU A 545 12.89 19.79 -33.67
C LEU A 545 13.97 19.65 -32.60
N ALA A 546 13.72 20.10 -31.38
CA ALA A 546 14.65 19.89 -30.28
C ALA A 546 14.83 18.39 -29.95
N ALA A 547 13.79 17.55 -30.11
CA ALA A 547 13.90 16.10 -29.95
C ALA A 547 14.77 15.44 -31.05
N ILE A 548 14.73 15.96 -32.28
CA ILE A 548 15.65 15.55 -33.36
C ILE A 548 17.09 15.92 -33.00
N GLY A 549 17.32 17.16 -32.53
CA GLY A 549 18.66 17.62 -32.13
C GLY A 549 19.26 16.86 -30.96
N ARG A 550 18.43 16.29 -30.08
CA ARG A 550 18.85 15.41 -28.99
C ARG A 550 19.07 13.95 -29.40
N GLY A 551 18.71 13.57 -30.64
CA GLY A 551 18.74 12.18 -31.10
C GLY A 551 17.63 11.28 -30.52
N GLU A 552 16.59 11.86 -29.89
CA GLU A 552 15.41 11.11 -29.43
C GLU A 552 14.52 10.69 -30.60
N LEU A 553 14.54 11.46 -31.69
CA LEU A 553 13.83 11.16 -32.94
C LEU A 553 14.80 11.18 -34.12
N SER A 554 14.65 10.21 -35.02
CA SER A 554 15.48 10.14 -36.21
C SER A 554 15.03 11.18 -37.24
N PRO A 555 15.94 12.03 -37.77
CA PRO A 555 15.63 12.97 -38.85
C PRO A 555 14.99 12.28 -40.06
N ILE A 556 15.39 11.04 -40.37
CA ILE A 556 14.89 10.24 -41.50
C ILE A 556 13.41 9.92 -41.34
N GLN A 557 12.96 9.60 -40.12
CA GLN A 557 11.56 9.27 -39.86
C GLN A 557 10.63 10.47 -40.05
N ILE A 558 11.13 11.68 -39.79
CA ILE A 558 10.40 12.93 -39.97
C ILE A 558 10.47 13.39 -41.44
N ALA A 559 11.65 13.33 -42.06
CA ALA A 559 11.83 13.65 -43.47
C ALA A 559 11.00 12.74 -44.39
N GLY A 560 10.89 11.45 -44.06
CA GLY A 560 10.03 10.49 -44.78
C GLY A 560 8.53 10.73 -44.66
N MET A 561 8.09 11.72 -43.87
CA MET A 561 6.69 12.20 -43.87
C MET A 561 6.44 13.29 -44.92
N GLY A 562 7.50 13.80 -45.54
CA GLY A 562 7.42 14.69 -46.68
C GLY A 562 7.01 13.91 -47.91
N GLU A 563 6.10 14.47 -48.71
CA GLU A 563 5.77 13.92 -50.02
C GLU A 563 7.04 13.93 -50.88
N ARG A 564 7.34 12.80 -51.52
CA ARG A 564 8.45 12.76 -52.49
C ARG A 564 8.13 13.77 -53.59
N SER A 565 9.09 14.60 -53.96
CA SER A 565 8.96 15.37 -55.18
C SER A 565 8.90 14.38 -56.34
N GLU A 566 7.70 14.10 -56.85
CA GLU A 566 7.54 13.36 -58.09
C GLU A 566 7.88 14.29 -59.26
N PRO A 567 8.73 13.88 -60.21
CA PRO A 567 8.41 14.05 -61.60
C PRO A 567 7.49 12.89 -62.01
N GLY A 568 6.19 13.10 -61.79
CA GLY A 568 5.06 12.35 -62.34
C GLY A 568 4.93 10.85 -62.05
N GLY A 569 3.84 10.48 -61.37
CA GLY A 569 2.98 9.40 -61.83
C GLY A 569 2.50 8.40 -60.76
N GLY A 570 1.52 8.83 -59.97
CA GLY A 570 0.27 8.10 -59.74
C GLY A 570 0.30 6.79 -58.95
N ALA A 571 -0.33 6.78 -57.78
CA ALA A 571 -1.48 5.91 -57.48
C ALA A 571 -1.95 6.10 -56.03
N GLU A 572 -3.21 6.46 -55.87
CA GLU A 572 -3.93 6.54 -54.60
C GLU A 572 -4.00 5.17 -53.90
N GLN A 573 -3.72 5.16 -52.59
CA GLN A 573 -4.11 4.10 -51.68
C GLN A 573 -5.37 4.52 -50.89
N PRO A 574 -6.41 3.67 -50.81
CA PRO A 574 -7.40 3.74 -49.76
C PRO A 574 -7.04 2.87 -48.54
N PRO A 575 -7.70 3.09 -47.39
CA PRO A 575 -7.02 3.14 -46.09
C PRO A 575 -7.19 1.88 -45.23
N ILE A 576 -6.25 1.72 -44.30
CA ILE A 576 -6.18 0.63 -43.30
C ILE A 576 -7.16 0.92 -42.14
N PRO A 577 -8.03 -0.03 -41.73
CA PRO A 577 -8.77 0.06 -40.47
C PRO A 577 -8.02 -0.62 -39.29
N PRO A 578 -8.33 -0.23 -38.04
CA PRO A 578 -7.45 -0.42 -36.89
C PRO A 578 -7.68 -1.75 -36.16
N ARG A 579 -6.61 -2.17 -35.46
CA ARG A 579 -6.50 -3.34 -34.58
C ARG A 579 -7.68 -3.52 -33.63
N ARG A 580 -8.18 -4.75 -33.52
CA ARG A 580 -8.82 -5.28 -32.32
C ARG A 580 -7.93 -6.35 -31.69
N ARG A 581 -7.63 -6.19 -30.39
CA ARG A 581 -7.08 -7.24 -29.54
C ARG A 581 -8.25 -8.08 -29.04
N ALA A 582 -8.23 -9.39 -29.27
CA ALA A 582 -9.07 -10.33 -28.53
C ALA A 582 -8.42 -11.72 -28.47
N HIS A 583 -8.00 -12.07 -27.26
CA HIS A 583 -8.06 -13.37 -26.58
C HIS A 583 -7.73 -14.67 -27.34
N HIS A 584 -6.66 -15.31 -26.85
CA HIS A 584 -6.40 -16.75 -26.98
C HIS A 584 -7.64 -17.60 -26.67
N ARG A 585 -7.95 -18.54 -27.58
CA ARG A 585 -8.57 -19.82 -27.25
C ARG A 585 -7.90 -20.94 -28.04
N LYS A 586 -7.40 -21.94 -27.31
CA LYS A 586 -6.90 -23.22 -27.83
C LYS A 586 -8.04 -23.98 -28.53
N ARG A 587 -7.80 -24.57 -29.72
CA ARG A 587 -8.00 -26.02 -29.98
C ARG A 587 -7.60 -26.49 -31.39
N ALA A 588 -7.16 -27.75 -31.38
CA ALA A 588 -6.67 -28.63 -32.43
C ALA A 588 -7.66 -28.95 -33.57
N GLY A 589 -7.11 -29.24 -34.75
CA GLY A 589 -7.81 -29.84 -35.91
C GLY A 589 -7.30 -29.30 -37.24
N GLY A 590 -6.19 -29.86 -37.74
CA GLY A 590 -5.45 -29.35 -38.91
C GLY A 590 -6.24 -29.35 -40.22
N ARG A 591 -6.37 -28.15 -40.80
CA ARG A 591 -6.53 -27.94 -42.25
C ARG A 591 -5.15 -27.59 -42.83
N GLY A 592 -4.85 -28.09 -44.02
CA GLY A 592 -3.53 -27.99 -44.66
C GLY A 592 -2.99 -26.56 -44.77
N GLU A 593 -1.70 -26.40 -44.46
CA GLU A 593 -0.99 -25.12 -44.35
C GLU A 593 -0.60 -24.50 -45.71
N VAL A 594 -0.76 -25.25 -46.81
CA VAL A 594 -0.40 -24.85 -48.18
C VAL A 594 -1.49 -25.30 -49.14
N VAL A 595 -1.96 -24.37 -49.98
CA VAL A 595 -2.96 -24.63 -51.03
C VAL A 595 -2.23 -24.81 -52.35
N VAL A 596 -2.52 -25.91 -53.04
CA VAL A 596 -2.05 -26.15 -54.41
C VAL A 596 -3.08 -25.53 -55.36
N GLU A 597 -2.63 -24.69 -56.29
CA GLU A 597 -3.53 -23.94 -57.17
C GLU A 597 -4.40 -24.90 -58.00
N GLY A 598 -5.71 -24.93 -57.75
CA GLY A 598 -6.71 -25.68 -58.53
C GLY A 598 -7.18 -27.04 -57.99
N VAL A 599 -6.69 -27.54 -56.84
CA VAL A 599 -7.22 -28.77 -56.21
C VAL A 599 -7.20 -28.66 -54.68
N ASP A 600 -8.37 -28.75 -54.05
CA ASP A 600 -8.48 -28.87 -52.60
C ASP A 600 -8.21 -30.31 -52.15
N ASP A 601 -7.45 -30.47 -51.06
CA ASP A 601 -7.20 -31.73 -50.32
C ASP A 601 -6.07 -32.67 -50.83
N LEU A 602 -4.92 -32.10 -51.23
CA LEU A 602 -3.67 -32.86 -51.48
C LEU A 602 -2.78 -32.94 -50.21
N MET A 603 -2.24 -34.12 -49.94
CA MET A 603 -1.28 -34.33 -48.85
C MET A 603 0.02 -33.53 -49.11
N THR A 604 0.30 -32.55 -48.27
CA THR A 604 1.46 -31.64 -48.39
C THR A 604 2.45 -31.83 -47.26
N HIS A 605 3.75 -31.80 -47.58
CA HIS A 605 4.84 -31.89 -46.61
C HIS A 605 5.95 -30.86 -46.90
N MET A 606 6.54 -30.27 -45.86
CA MET A 606 7.64 -29.30 -46.00
C MET A 606 8.98 -29.99 -46.27
N ALA A 607 9.76 -29.47 -47.22
CA ALA A 607 11.08 -30.03 -47.55
C ALA A 607 12.12 -29.78 -46.45
N ARG A 608 12.76 -30.84 -45.97
CA ARG A 608 13.85 -30.76 -44.97
C ARG A 608 15.13 -30.10 -45.51
N CYS A 609 15.32 -30.05 -46.83
CA CYS A 609 16.54 -29.54 -47.46
C CYS A 609 16.62 -28.00 -47.55
N CYS A 610 15.48 -27.30 -47.53
CA CYS A 610 15.45 -25.84 -47.61
C CYS A 610 14.50 -25.18 -46.61
N LYS A 611 13.74 -25.99 -45.83
CA LYS A 611 12.88 -25.58 -44.71
C LYS A 611 12.11 -24.27 -45.01
N PRO A 612 11.18 -24.29 -46.00
CA PRO A 612 10.46 -23.10 -46.41
C PRO A 612 9.59 -22.55 -45.26
N VAL A 613 9.54 -21.23 -45.12
CA VAL A 613 8.74 -20.52 -44.09
C VAL A 613 7.75 -19.54 -44.74
N PRO A 614 6.69 -19.10 -44.04
CA PRO A 614 5.72 -18.15 -44.60
C PRO A 614 6.38 -16.87 -45.13
N ASN A 615 5.93 -16.44 -46.31
CA ASN A 615 6.51 -15.37 -47.16
C ASN A 615 7.74 -15.75 -47.99
N ASP A 616 8.31 -16.96 -47.85
CA ASP A 616 9.23 -17.46 -48.87
C ASP A 616 8.45 -17.76 -50.16
N ARG A 617 9.04 -17.44 -51.32
CA ARG A 617 8.52 -17.88 -52.62
C ARG A 617 8.67 -19.40 -52.69
N ILE A 618 7.57 -20.12 -52.63
CA ILE A 618 7.55 -21.60 -52.61
C ILE A 618 7.12 -22.18 -53.96
N VAL A 619 7.46 -23.45 -54.17
CA VAL A 619 7.05 -24.29 -55.29
C VAL A 619 6.85 -25.73 -54.79
N GLY A 620 5.81 -26.39 -55.25
CA GLY A 620 5.49 -27.77 -54.92
C GLY A 620 6.14 -28.72 -55.91
N PHE A 621 6.68 -29.83 -55.43
CA PHE A 621 7.17 -30.92 -56.28
C PHE A 621 6.36 -32.18 -56.00
N ILE A 622 5.68 -32.72 -57.01
CA ILE A 622 4.87 -33.94 -56.88
C ILE A 622 5.81 -35.13 -56.73
N THR A 623 5.87 -35.74 -55.55
CA THR A 623 6.68 -36.94 -55.31
C THR A 623 5.91 -38.22 -55.66
N ARG A 624 6.60 -39.31 -55.98
CA ARG A 624 5.96 -40.62 -56.18
C ARG A 624 5.60 -41.20 -54.80
N GLY A 625 4.35 -41.00 -54.36
CA GLY A 625 3.76 -41.66 -53.19
C GLY A 625 3.77 -40.91 -51.85
N ARG A 626 4.36 -39.71 -51.74
CA ARG A 626 4.33 -38.87 -50.51
C ARG A 626 3.61 -37.53 -50.70
N GLY A 627 2.76 -37.44 -51.71
CA GLY A 627 2.07 -36.19 -52.06
C GLY A 627 3.03 -35.09 -52.55
N VAL A 628 2.68 -33.84 -52.28
CA VAL A 628 3.41 -32.66 -52.75
C VAL A 628 4.41 -32.22 -51.68
N THR A 629 5.70 -32.20 -52.05
CA THR A 629 6.74 -31.66 -51.16
C THR A 629 6.99 -30.19 -51.49
N VAL A 630 6.87 -29.31 -50.51
CA VAL A 630 7.00 -27.86 -50.67
C VAL A 630 8.46 -27.46 -50.50
N HIS A 631 9.02 -26.81 -51.52
CA HIS A 631 10.38 -26.27 -51.55
C HIS A 631 10.35 -24.76 -51.73
N ARG A 632 11.44 -24.07 -51.35
CA ARG A 632 11.67 -22.70 -51.84
C ARG A 632 11.95 -22.72 -53.34
N ARG A 633 11.46 -21.73 -54.06
CA ARG A 633 11.67 -21.55 -55.51
C ARG A 633 13.15 -21.42 -55.88
N ASP A 634 14.00 -20.97 -54.94
CA ASP A 634 15.45 -20.86 -55.13
C ASP A 634 16.26 -22.07 -54.63
N CYS A 635 15.60 -23.15 -54.17
CA CYS A 635 16.24 -24.34 -53.65
C CYS A 635 17.17 -25.00 -54.68
N LYS A 636 18.39 -25.35 -54.27
CA LYS A 636 19.39 -26.01 -55.12
C LYS A 636 18.91 -27.32 -55.74
N MET A 637 18.08 -28.08 -55.02
CA MET A 637 17.51 -29.34 -55.51
C MET A 637 16.46 -29.12 -56.59
N ILE A 638 15.68 -28.05 -56.49
CA ILE A 638 14.71 -27.68 -57.53
C ILE A 638 15.43 -27.15 -58.76
N LYS A 639 16.46 -26.31 -58.58
CA LYS A 639 17.28 -25.80 -59.69
C LYS A 639 18.07 -26.88 -60.43
N ALA A 640 18.35 -28.02 -59.78
CA ALA A 640 19.08 -29.14 -60.36
C ALA A 640 18.18 -30.19 -61.03
N LEU A 641 16.86 -29.98 -61.12
CA LEU A 641 15.92 -30.89 -61.78
C LEU A 641 16.16 -30.94 -63.29
N ARG A 642 16.24 -32.16 -63.84
CA ARG A 642 16.34 -32.42 -65.28
C ARG A 642 14.99 -32.16 -65.96
N GLU A 643 15.00 -31.82 -67.25
CA GLU A 643 13.79 -31.46 -68.04
C GLU A 643 12.54 -32.33 -67.80
N PRO A 644 12.60 -33.68 -67.77
CA PRO A 644 11.40 -34.50 -67.55
C PRO A 644 10.81 -34.39 -66.14
N ASP A 645 11.59 -34.01 -65.13
CA ASP A 645 11.09 -33.80 -63.76
C ASP A 645 10.61 -32.37 -63.50
N GLN A 646 10.88 -31.41 -64.41
CA GLN A 646 10.36 -30.04 -64.29
C GLN A 646 8.84 -29.98 -64.49
N GLY A 647 8.28 -30.90 -65.30
CA GLY A 647 6.82 -31.04 -65.48
C GLY A 647 6.06 -31.51 -64.23
N ARG A 648 6.76 -31.82 -63.13
CA ARG A 648 6.17 -32.23 -61.83
C ARG A 648 6.21 -31.10 -60.79
N LEU A 649 6.65 -29.91 -61.19
CA LEU A 649 6.56 -28.71 -60.40
C LEU A 649 5.16 -28.14 -60.51
N VAL A 650 4.58 -27.76 -59.37
CA VAL A 650 3.25 -27.16 -59.27
C VAL A 650 3.39 -25.88 -58.48
N ASP A 651 2.69 -24.83 -58.92
CA ASP A 651 2.60 -23.62 -58.15
C ASP A 651 1.76 -23.87 -56.89
N VAL A 652 2.34 -23.51 -55.76
CA VAL A 652 1.74 -23.66 -54.44
C VAL A 652 1.82 -22.32 -53.75
N VAL A 653 0.73 -21.97 -53.07
CA VAL A 653 0.63 -20.75 -52.29
C VAL A 653 0.45 -21.13 -50.84
N TRP A 654 1.02 -20.33 -49.96
CA TRP A 654 0.71 -20.45 -48.54
C TRP A 654 -0.80 -20.27 -48.39
N ALA A 655 -1.45 -21.18 -47.67
CA ALA A 655 -2.86 -20.96 -47.34
C ALA A 655 -2.96 -19.64 -46.58
N ASP A 656 -4.02 -18.85 -46.81
CA ASP A 656 -4.35 -17.69 -45.97
C ASP A 656 -4.83 -18.19 -44.58
N ALA A 657 -3.89 -18.77 -43.84
CA ALA A 657 -4.08 -19.34 -42.53
C ALA A 657 -3.99 -18.21 -41.50
N VAL A 658 -5.09 -17.46 -41.36
CA VAL A 658 -5.32 -16.52 -40.27
C VAL A 658 -5.57 -17.25 -38.92
N ALA A 659 -5.27 -18.55 -38.77
CA ALA A 659 -5.73 -19.31 -37.60
C ALA A 659 -4.84 -20.47 -37.08
N SER A 660 -3.58 -20.62 -37.51
CA SER A 660 -2.70 -21.68 -36.99
C SER A 660 -1.37 -21.08 -36.49
N GLY A 661 -1.30 -20.70 -35.22
CA GLY A 661 -0.07 -20.23 -34.56
C GLY A 661 0.93 -21.36 -34.30
N GLY A 662 1.36 -22.08 -35.33
CA GLY A 662 2.47 -23.01 -35.27
C GLY A 662 3.78 -22.25 -35.47
N GLY A 663 4.73 -22.38 -34.55
CA GLY A 663 6.06 -21.82 -34.76
C GLY A 663 6.87 -22.66 -35.73
N TYR A 664 7.84 -22.04 -36.38
CA TYR A 664 8.65 -22.68 -37.43
C TYR A 664 10.06 -22.97 -36.90
N PRO A 665 10.56 -24.21 -36.99
CA PRO A 665 11.91 -24.54 -36.54
C PRO A 665 12.96 -23.98 -37.51
N VAL A 666 13.86 -23.16 -36.98
CA VAL A 666 14.97 -22.51 -37.67
C VAL A 666 16.28 -22.85 -36.97
N ASP A 667 17.29 -23.26 -37.75
CA ASP A 667 18.63 -23.46 -37.24
C ASP A 667 19.42 -22.15 -37.29
N VAL A 668 19.95 -21.72 -36.15
CA VAL A 668 20.81 -20.56 -35.99
C VAL A 668 22.21 -21.04 -35.61
N ARG A 669 23.22 -20.53 -36.32
CA ARG A 669 24.62 -20.79 -36.00
C ARG A 669 25.24 -19.52 -35.42
N VAL A 670 25.89 -19.68 -34.27
CA VAL A 670 26.60 -18.62 -33.55
C VAL A 670 28.08 -19.00 -33.47
N PHE A 671 28.94 -18.09 -33.94
CA PHE A 671 30.38 -18.15 -33.76
C PHE A 671 30.80 -17.06 -32.78
N ALA A 672 31.51 -17.45 -31.73
CA ALA A 672 31.87 -16.54 -30.65
C ALA A 672 33.23 -16.89 -30.06
N SER A 673 33.85 -15.93 -29.38
CA SER A 673 34.99 -16.18 -28.50
C SER A 673 34.52 -16.93 -27.26
N ASP A 674 35.21 -18.00 -26.88
CA ASP A 674 34.79 -18.82 -25.75
C ASP A 674 34.97 -18.06 -24.42
N ARG A 675 33.93 -18.06 -23.59
CA ARG A 675 34.02 -17.56 -22.22
C ARG A 675 33.06 -18.26 -21.28
N LYS A 676 33.41 -18.23 -20.00
CA LYS A 676 32.52 -18.70 -18.94
C LYS A 676 31.20 -17.91 -18.98
N GLY A 677 30.09 -18.62 -19.11
CA GLY A 677 28.74 -18.05 -19.10
C GLY A 677 28.18 -17.64 -20.47
N LEU A 678 28.92 -17.79 -21.58
CA LEU A 678 28.42 -17.42 -22.92
C LEU A 678 27.09 -18.12 -23.28
N LEU A 679 27.01 -19.44 -23.04
CA LEU A 679 25.78 -20.20 -23.30
C LEU A 679 24.60 -19.68 -22.48
N ARG A 680 24.82 -19.35 -21.20
CA ARG A 680 23.79 -18.78 -20.31
C ARG A 680 23.26 -17.46 -20.85
N ASP A 681 24.15 -16.60 -21.31
CA ASP A 681 23.78 -15.26 -21.77
C ASP A 681 22.99 -15.34 -23.10
N ILE A 682 23.37 -16.24 -24.01
CA ILE A 682 22.58 -16.52 -25.24
C ILE A 682 21.23 -17.14 -24.89
N SER A 683 21.18 -18.11 -23.98
CA SER A 683 19.92 -18.73 -23.52
C SER A 683 19.00 -17.71 -22.83
N ALA A 684 19.54 -16.75 -22.08
CA ALA A 684 18.75 -15.68 -21.46
C ALA A 684 18.12 -14.75 -22.50
N ILE A 685 18.82 -14.44 -23.60
CA ILE A 685 18.27 -13.66 -24.71
C ILE A 685 17.11 -14.42 -25.38
N LEU A 686 17.28 -15.72 -25.63
CA LEU A 686 16.23 -16.56 -26.22
C LEU A 686 14.99 -16.66 -25.31
N ALA A 687 15.20 -16.83 -24.00
CA ALA A 687 14.13 -16.88 -23.01
C ALA A 687 13.38 -15.53 -22.90
N ASN A 688 14.10 -14.41 -22.92
CA ASN A 688 13.49 -13.07 -22.87
C ASN A 688 12.69 -12.71 -24.13
N GLU A 689 13.00 -13.34 -25.28
CA GLU A 689 12.25 -13.17 -26.53
C GLU A 689 11.13 -14.20 -26.71
N GLU A 690 10.84 -14.99 -25.67
CA GLU A 690 9.80 -16.04 -25.67
C GLU A 690 9.98 -17.04 -26.83
N VAL A 691 11.23 -17.37 -27.16
CA VAL A 691 11.58 -18.31 -28.24
C VAL A 691 11.85 -19.69 -27.65
N ASP A 692 11.12 -20.71 -28.13
CA ASP A 692 11.37 -22.09 -27.70
C ASP A 692 12.62 -22.66 -28.38
N VAL A 693 13.42 -23.41 -27.62
CA VAL A 693 14.70 -23.98 -28.05
C VAL A 693 14.57 -25.49 -28.10
N GLN A 694 14.38 -26.03 -29.31
CA GLN A 694 14.20 -27.46 -29.53
C GLN A 694 15.51 -28.26 -29.42
N GLY A 695 16.65 -27.64 -29.68
CA GLY A 695 17.94 -28.31 -29.63
C GLY A 695 19.12 -27.36 -29.59
N VAL A 696 20.16 -27.77 -28.86
CA VAL A 696 21.42 -27.04 -28.76
C VAL A 696 22.58 -27.98 -28.97
N HIS A 697 23.47 -27.63 -29.90
CA HIS A 697 24.73 -28.33 -30.10
C HIS A 697 25.89 -27.33 -29.98
N THR A 698 26.74 -27.53 -28.98
CA THR A 698 27.91 -26.66 -28.74
C THR A 698 29.19 -27.43 -29.02
N GLN A 699 30.15 -26.76 -29.66
CA GLN A 699 31.50 -27.28 -29.85
C GLN A 699 32.50 -26.16 -29.56
N THR A 700 33.42 -26.42 -28.66
CA THR A 700 34.42 -25.46 -28.22
C THR A 700 35.81 -25.94 -28.65
N ASP A 701 36.54 -25.08 -29.35
CA ASP A 701 37.96 -25.30 -29.65
C ASP A 701 38.81 -24.55 -28.62
N ARG A 702 39.38 -25.30 -27.67
CA ARG A 702 40.23 -24.77 -26.59
C ARG A 702 41.56 -24.20 -27.10
N LYS A 703 42.02 -24.56 -28.31
CA LYS A 703 43.28 -24.05 -28.86
C LYS A 703 43.12 -22.68 -29.53
N ALA A 704 41.93 -22.42 -30.09
CA ALA A 704 41.63 -21.19 -30.80
C ALA A 704 40.76 -20.19 -29.99
N ASP A 705 40.40 -20.55 -28.75
CA ASP A 705 39.51 -19.78 -27.86
C ASP A 705 38.17 -19.41 -28.53
N ARG A 706 37.61 -20.37 -29.27
CA ARG A 706 36.42 -20.18 -30.09
C ARG A 706 35.35 -21.21 -29.78
N ALA A 707 34.11 -20.76 -29.70
CA ALA A 707 32.92 -21.58 -29.56
C ALA A 707 32.06 -21.49 -30.82
N ALA A 708 31.64 -22.64 -31.33
CA ALA A 708 30.65 -22.77 -32.40
C ALA A 708 29.40 -23.43 -31.82
N MET A 709 28.29 -22.67 -31.78
CA MET A 709 27.02 -23.13 -31.24
C MET A 709 25.97 -23.19 -32.36
N ARG A 710 25.15 -24.24 -32.33
CA ARG A 710 23.99 -24.39 -33.19
C ARG A 710 22.75 -24.50 -32.32
N PHE A 711 21.79 -23.61 -32.53
CA PHE A 711 20.50 -23.61 -31.86
C PHE A 711 19.41 -23.93 -32.89
N THR A 712 18.57 -24.92 -32.61
CA THR A 712 17.32 -25.14 -33.33
C THR A 712 16.23 -24.47 -32.52
N ILE A 713 15.71 -23.35 -33.03
CA ILE A 713 14.73 -22.50 -32.35
C ILE A 713 13.41 -22.47 -33.10
N GLU A 714 12.31 -22.36 -32.38
CA GLU A 714 10.98 -22.24 -32.97
C GLU A 714 10.56 -20.77 -32.98
N VAL A 715 10.34 -20.20 -34.16
CA VAL A 715 10.00 -18.78 -34.34
C VAL A 715 8.63 -18.61 -34.98
N GLU A 716 7.84 -17.67 -34.48
CA GLU A 716 6.49 -17.39 -34.98
C GLU A 716 6.52 -16.52 -36.24
N SER A 717 7.59 -15.73 -36.42
CA SER A 717 7.73 -14.84 -37.58
C SER A 717 9.18 -14.50 -37.90
N MET A 718 9.43 -14.09 -39.16
CA MET A 718 10.73 -13.57 -39.58
C MET A 718 11.17 -12.32 -38.81
N ARG A 719 10.21 -11.53 -38.28
CA ARG A 719 10.53 -10.37 -37.43
C ARG A 719 11.10 -10.78 -36.07
N GLN A 720 10.54 -11.83 -35.47
CA GLN A 720 11.05 -12.40 -34.21
C GLN A 720 12.46 -12.96 -34.42
N LEU A 721 12.67 -13.71 -35.52
CA LEU A 721 14.00 -14.21 -35.89
C LEU A 721 15.02 -13.06 -36.07
N SER A 722 14.69 -12.00 -36.81
CA SER A 722 15.59 -10.86 -37.02
C SER A 722 16.00 -10.21 -35.70
N ARG A 723 15.03 -9.98 -34.81
CA ARG A 723 15.28 -9.38 -33.50
C ARG A 723 16.17 -10.25 -32.62
N VAL A 724 15.96 -11.56 -32.63
CA VAL A 724 16.77 -12.53 -31.88
C VAL A 724 18.20 -12.54 -32.39
N LEU A 725 18.40 -12.58 -33.71
CA LEU A 725 19.74 -12.54 -34.33
C LEU A 725 20.46 -11.22 -34.00
N GLU A 726 19.77 -10.08 -34.06
CA GLU A 726 20.34 -8.77 -33.69
C GLU A 726 20.76 -8.71 -32.22
N LYS A 727 19.94 -9.24 -31.31
CA LYS A 727 20.27 -9.25 -29.87
C LYS A 727 21.43 -10.19 -29.55
N ILE A 728 21.51 -11.34 -30.21
CA ILE A 728 22.65 -12.26 -30.06
C ILE A 728 23.91 -11.60 -30.62
N ALA A 729 23.82 -10.88 -31.75
CA ALA A 729 24.95 -10.14 -32.34
C ALA A 729 25.47 -8.99 -31.47
N GLN A 730 24.63 -8.45 -30.56
CA GLN A 730 25.03 -7.37 -29.65
C GLN A 730 25.90 -7.86 -28.48
N LEU A 731 25.99 -9.17 -28.24
CA LEU A 731 26.94 -9.70 -27.27
C LEU A 731 28.37 -9.49 -27.77
N PRO A 732 29.25 -8.85 -26.99
CA PRO A 732 30.58 -8.46 -27.45
C PRO A 732 31.45 -9.66 -27.84
N GLU A 733 31.13 -10.87 -27.37
CA GLU A 733 31.87 -12.09 -27.67
C GLU A 733 31.37 -12.80 -28.93
N VAL A 734 30.23 -12.39 -29.49
CA VAL A 734 29.68 -12.99 -30.72
C VAL A 734 30.35 -12.34 -31.93
N LEU A 735 31.06 -13.16 -32.71
CA LEU A 735 31.77 -12.75 -33.92
C LEU A 735 30.86 -12.78 -35.15
N ASP A 736 30.00 -13.79 -35.23
CA ASP A 736 29.04 -13.98 -36.33
C ASP A 736 27.81 -14.74 -35.82
N VAL A 737 26.62 -14.31 -36.25
CA VAL A 737 25.37 -15.02 -35.99
C VAL A 737 24.51 -14.98 -37.24
N ARG A 738 24.11 -16.16 -37.71
CA ARG A 738 23.33 -16.29 -38.94
C ARG A 738 22.43 -17.49 -38.91
N ARG A 739 21.31 -17.37 -39.63
CA ARG A 739 20.48 -18.51 -39.99
C ARG A 739 21.29 -19.49 -40.82
N GLN A 740 21.28 -20.76 -40.43
CA GLN A 740 21.84 -21.85 -41.21
C GLN A 740 20.76 -22.29 -42.24
N VAL A 741 21.04 -22.05 -43.52
CA VAL A 741 20.17 -22.43 -44.65
C VAL A 741 20.51 -23.84 -45.13
#